data_AF-A0A9P0J582-F1
#
_entry.id   AF-A0A9P0J582-F1
#
_cell.length_a   1.000
_cell.length_b   1.000
_cell.length_c   1.000
_cell.angle_alpha   90.00
_cell.angle_beta   90.00
_cell.angle_gamma   90.00
#
_symmetry.space_group_name_H-M   'P 1'
#
loop_
_entity.id
_entity.type
_entity.pdbx_description
1 polymer ?
#
loop_
_entity_poly.entity_id
_entity_poly.type
_entity_poly.pdbx_seq_one_letter_code
_entity_poly.pdbx_strand_id
1 'polypeptide(L)'
;MESSENVRFIFGLLDDINEQINSRNAALMGINEQDITNIINDNLKSKKYKFSNHGQRVVHFILYLNTKLENCNWVKEDASLNLKRYVHGSPLPSSIYFIIVNVLDLKPFIFETIMYTPYSFCSDLIEFYLNGIKDMDGLSQLVATENLIIALMKSVRRAPVRSNSEGSVASHFNQAMLVFSKDNLPHDMRRLNFSDEQKEITKYNGFRVKSIFNILIEMIKFKSIPDTYRMYPMYKLKSLRSSVPSTDTGHIMFKKFFDVLMYKCMNMCNFSIDTWLSWYEVEVIEDDTNLQAAIGHLCYELCSLIDNGIINEPLLKEFHPILRNIAIEKIDFSNIDITDIDAMTIRVDNSSKFHLNGWIKKMIENKNVFVHDRAIQVMYNHISGVDYNCFKAIVDNVMAFCKTGGIVSEALGKVIFKGIKHLDLEDKLTILRHVVVNHIDNPFFVSNEFDEKLRYVAHNEYSNNINHQELLSISIWLTIQQPKKMFNILIKQYITGICGLNPKDIDSNRSCLYQMLLSLHLDMDTGYIYQEYKNLMLEYPNLPPSAREPFHNCILGFIQKLYFIKTKPFLTYVMLPLLNPSPNFEYLKYLINLTKILVDDFQTIEDCHLEIWDKLLAQLAKIMDDVRWNIHNYSSIKVDVCESIIVTIQPILIYNTHYGGNTLVKSAHLENIKQELSSLHLMTRSHFLRLWTSEYITIDGMDEQLIMTVHSQSHISYSNLNRSSTQRAQEEFIFSIATVIFLFNNLLYSLLSVTRTLLTRNS
;
A
#
# COMPACT_ATOMS: atom_id res chain seq x y z
N MET A 1 33.70 15.78 31.80
CA MET A 1 32.26 15.87 31.42
C MET A 1 32.08 16.37 30.02
N GLU A 2 32.92 17.29 29.55
CA GLU A 2 33.07 17.60 28.12
C GLU A 2 33.25 16.33 27.27
N SER A 3 33.79 15.22 27.77
CA SER A 3 33.87 13.96 27.04
C SER A 3 32.53 13.28 26.68
N SER A 4 31.38 13.72 27.22
CA SER A 4 30.06 13.17 26.85
C SER A 4 29.51 13.91 25.61
N GLU A 5 29.40 13.18 24.51
CA GLU A 5 28.87 13.67 23.23
C GLU A 5 27.50 14.36 23.38
N ASN A 6 26.62 13.78 24.20
CA ASN A 6 25.26 14.30 24.47
C ASN A 6 25.27 15.67 25.16
N VAL A 7 26.19 15.88 26.12
CA VAL A 7 26.31 17.13 26.88
C VAL A 7 26.91 18.22 25.99
N ARG A 8 27.94 17.89 25.21
CA ARG A 8 28.53 18.81 24.21
C ARG A 8 27.51 19.22 23.16
N PHE A 9 26.69 18.28 22.70
CA PHE A 9 25.64 18.55 21.72
C PHE A 9 24.64 19.57 22.24
N ILE A 10 24.02 19.32 23.41
CA ILE A 10 22.98 20.21 23.93
C ILE A 10 23.55 21.57 24.37
N PHE A 11 24.74 21.64 24.98
CA PHE A 11 25.34 22.93 25.33
C PHE A 11 25.69 23.75 24.09
N GLY A 12 26.28 23.13 23.05
CA GLY A 12 26.51 23.83 21.79
C GLY A 12 25.22 24.29 21.12
N LEU A 13 24.14 23.49 21.18
CA LEU A 13 22.83 23.90 20.68
C LEU A 13 22.26 25.10 21.48
N LEU A 14 22.44 25.11 22.81
CA LEU A 14 22.03 26.23 23.66
C LEU A 14 22.85 27.49 23.38
N ASP A 15 24.15 27.36 23.10
CA ASP A 15 25.01 28.47 22.70
C ASP A 15 24.53 29.09 21.38
N ASP A 16 24.32 28.28 20.34
CA ASP A 16 23.87 28.74 19.02
C ASP A 16 22.50 29.44 19.09
N ILE A 17 21.57 28.89 19.89
CA ILE A 17 20.24 29.49 20.08
C ILE A 17 20.36 30.81 20.87
N ASN A 18 21.16 30.86 21.93
CA ASN A 18 21.35 32.10 22.71
C ASN A 18 22.06 33.19 21.91
N GLU A 19 23.01 32.84 21.05
CA GLU A 19 23.67 33.79 20.13
C GLU A 19 22.65 34.42 19.17
N GLN A 20 21.72 33.62 18.64
CA GLN A 20 20.63 34.12 17.79
C GLN A 20 19.64 35.00 18.57
N ILE A 21 19.36 34.68 19.83
CA ILE A 21 18.48 35.51 20.69
C ILE A 21 19.15 36.85 20.97
N ASN A 22 20.45 36.85 21.26
CA ASN A 22 21.19 38.06 21.60
C ASN A 22 21.48 38.95 20.39
N SER A 23 21.64 38.39 19.19
CA SER A 23 21.87 39.15 17.96
C SER A 23 20.62 39.86 17.44
N ARG A 24 19.43 39.34 17.76
CA ARG A 24 18.13 39.96 17.43
C ARG A 24 17.63 40.75 18.64
N ASN A 25 17.92 42.07 18.69
CA ASN A 25 17.47 42.97 19.77
C ASN A 25 16.05 42.66 20.26
N ALA A 26 15.93 42.39 21.57
CA ALA A 26 14.77 41.80 22.28
C ALA A 26 13.44 42.58 22.22
N ALA A 27 13.30 43.62 21.39
CA ALA A 27 12.13 44.49 21.37
C ALA A 27 11.19 44.30 20.16
N LEU A 28 11.63 43.71 19.03
CA LEU A 28 10.80 43.77 17.79
C LEU A 28 10.75 42.52 16.89
N MET A 29 11.55 41.47 17.11
CA MET A 29 11.35 40.18 16.43
C MET A 29 11.75 39.02 17.34
N GLY A 30 10.76 38.23 17.79
CA GLY A 30 11.04 36.93 18.40
C GLY A 30 11.66 35.98 17.37
N ILE A 31 12.52 35.07 17.81
CA ILE A 31 12.93 33.93 16.99
C ILE A 31 11.69 33.09 16.69
N ASN A 32 11.43 32.79 15.41
CA ASN A 32 10.29 31.97 15.02
C ASN A 32 10.62 30.47 15.10
N GLU A 33 9.60 29.61 15.01
CA GLU A 33 9.75 28.15 15.06
C GLU A 33 10.68 27.61 13.96
N GLN A 34 10.64 28.22 12.77
CA GLN A 34 11.45 27.82 11.63
C GLN A 34 12.95 28.09 11.85
N ASP A 35 13.30 29.21 12.46
CA ASP A 35 14.67 29.59 12.79
C ASP A 35 15.29 28.57 13.77
N ILE A 36 14.56 28.21 14.83
CA ILE A 36 15.00 27.20 15.81
C ILE A 36 15.13 25.83 15.14
N THR A 37 14.17 25.46 14.29
CA THR A 37 14.19 24.21 13.54
C THR A 37 15.42 24.12 12.63
N ASN A 38 15.78 25.22 11.95
CA ASN A 38 16.96 25.29 11.10
C ASN A 38 18.26 25.14 11.92
N ILE A 39 18.38 25.85 13.05
CA ILE A 39 19.55 25.75 13.95
C ILE A 39 19.73 24.31 14.46
N ILE A 40 18.63 23.65 14.84
CA ILE A 40 18.65 22.25 15.28
C ILE A 40 19.10 21.33 14.14
N ASN A 41 18.51 21.48 12.95
CA ASN A 41 18.85 20.66 11.79
C ASN A 41 20.30 20.82 11.36
N ASP A 42 20.84 22.04 11.40
CA ASP A 42 22.23 22.34 11.08
C ASP A 42 23.18 21.74 12.12
N ASN A 43 22.81 21.79 13.40
CA ASN A 43 23.54 21.09 14.47
C ASN A 43 23.54 19.57 14.29
N LEU A 44 22.41 18.97 13.92
CA LEU A 44 22.30 17.53 13.69
C LEU A 44 23.12 17.09 12.47
N LYS A 45 23.08 17.85 11.37
CA LYS A 45 23.83 17.57 10.14
C LYS A 45 25.33 17.78 10.32
N SER A 46 25.75 18.90 10.92
CA SER A 46 27.16 19.25 11.10
C SER A 46 27.86 18.30 12.09
N LYS A 47 27.18 17.88 13.15
CA LYS A 47 27.75 17.01 14.19
C LYS A 47 27.52 15.51 13.94
N LYS A 48 26.79 15.13 12.87
CA LYS A 48 26.38 13.73 12.55
C LYS A 48 25.81 12.96 13.75
N TYR A 49 25.11 13.67 14.63
CA TYR A 49 24.72 13.13 15.92
C TYR A 49 23.51 12.19 15.77
N LYS A 50 23.61 10.96 16.29
CA LYS A 50 22.51 9.98 16.31
C LYS A 50 21.97 9.84 17.73
N PHE A 51 20.68 10.09 17.89
CA PHE A 51 20.00 9.93 19.18
C PHE A 51 19.89 8.44 19.56
N SER A 52 20.37 8.11 20.75
CA SER A 52 19.92 6.93 21.50
C SER A 52 18.87 7.35 22.53
N ASN A 53 18.01 6.44 22.98
CA ASN A 53 17.04 6.72 24.05
C ASN A 53 17.70 7.27 25.33
N HIS A 54 18.94 6.85 25.63
CA HIS A 54 19.71 7.42 26.72
C HIS A 54 20.19 8.85 26.43
N GLY A 55 20.62 9.12 25.19
CA GLY A 55 21.03 10.45 24.75
C GLY A 55 19.88 11.46 24.78
N GLN A 56 18.71 11.09 24.26
CA GLN A 56 17.51 11.94 24.30
C GLN A 56 17.09 12.29 25.72
N ARG A 57 17.12 11.31 26.64
CA ARG A 57 16.87 11.54 28.07
C ARG A 57 17.81 12.58 28.67
N VAL A 58 19.12 12.48 28.40
CA VAL A 58 20.13 13.43 28.90
C VAL A 58 19.92 14.82 28.31
N VAL A 59 19.67 14.89 27.01
CA VAL A 59 19.40 16.15 26.29
C VAL A 59 18.15 16.84 26.85
N HIS A 60 17.04 16.12 27.00
CA HIS A 60 15.80 16.65 27.57
C HIS A 60 16.01 17.20 28.99
N PHE A 61 16.70 16.45 29.86
CA PHE A 61 16.89 16.88 31.24
C PHE A 61 17.78 18.12 31.37
N ILE A 62 18.83 18.22 30.55
CA ILE A 62 19.67 19.42 30.50
C ILE A 62 18.88 20.60 29.93
N LEU A 63 18.09 20.38 28.88
CA LEU A 63 17.23 21.40 28.31
C LEU A 63 16.24 21.96 29.35
N TYR A 64 15.61 21.09 30.14
CA TYR A 64 14.70 21.48 31.21
C TYR A 64 15.39 22.34 32.28
N LEU A 65 16.58 21.93 32.74
CA LEU A 65 17.37 22.68 33.74
C LEU A 65 17.80 24.08 33.26
N ASN A 66 17.82 24.30 31.94
CA ASN A 66 18.23 25.54 31.31
C ASN A 66 17.08 26.36 30.74
N THR A 67 15.87 26.16 31.25
CA THR A 67 14.69 26.94 30.88
C THR A 67 14.31 27.91 31.99
N LYS A 68 13.97 29.15 31.64
CA LYS A 68 13.42 30.17 32.55
C LYS A 68 11.99 29.75 32.94
N LEU A 69 11.84 29.27 34.17
CA LEU A 69 10.54 28.93 34.76
C LEU A 69 10.36 29.74 36.05
N GLU A 70 9.16 30.29 36.25
CA GLU A 70 8.87 31.29 37.28
C GLU A 70 9.03 30.76 38.71
N ASN A 71 8.86 29.46 38.97
CA ASN A 71 8.98 28.89 40.32
C ASN A 71 10.28 28.09 40.55
N CYS A 72 11.21 28.07 39.60
CA CYS A 72 12.47 27.33 39.70
C CYS A 72 13.58 28.04 40.52
N ASN A 73 13.24 28.61 41.68
CA ASN A 73 14.22 29.24 42.58
C ASN A 73 15.23 28.23 43.18
N TRP A 74 14.95 26.93 43.10
CA TRP A 74 15.77 25.85 43.67
C TRP A 74 17.09 25.58 42.93
N VAL A 75 17.25 26.02 41.68
CA VAL A 75 18.51 25.87 40.91
C VAL A 75 19.64 26.74 41.52
N LYS A 76 19.32 27.72 42.37
CA LYS A 76 20.30 28.65 42.95
C LYS A 76 20.76 28.31 44.38
N GLU A 77 20.06 27.47 45.13
CA GLU A 77 20.23 27.45 46.59
C GLU A 77 20.75 26.14 47.20
N ASP A 78 20.59 24.98 46.58
CA ASP A 78 21.00 23.71 47.21
C ASP A 78 22.37 23.21 46.73
N ALA A 79 23.43 23.58 47.48
CA ALA A 79 24.81 23.17 47.23
C ALA A 79 24.99 21.64 47.23
N SER A 80 24.05 20.87 47.78
CA SER A 80 24.09 19.40 47.87
C SER A 80 23.73 18.68 46.57
N LEU A 81 23.12 19.36 45.59
CA LEU A 81 22.58 18.73 44.38
C LEU A 81 23.59 18.55 43.23
N ASN A 82 24.76 19.20 43.27
CA ASN A 82 25.77 19.21 42.21
C ASN A 82 25.17 19.26 40.78
N LEU A 83 24.11 20.06 40.61
CA LEU A 83 23.39 20.27 39.35
C LEU A 83 24.06 21.35 38.49
N LYS A 84 24.95 22.17 39.07
CA LYS A 84 25.71 23.22 38.38
C LYS A 84 26.39 22.73 37.10
N ARG A 85 26.81 21.46 37.06
CA ARG A 85 27.42 20.82 35.89
C ARG A 85 26.49 20.62 34.68
N TYR A 86 25.19 20.79 34.86
CA TYR A 86 24.15 20.69 33.82
C TYR A 86 23.48 22.03 33.52
N VAL A 87 23.91 23.11 34.19
CA VAL A 87 23.36 24.46 34.00
C VAL A 87 24.28 25.25 33.07
N HIS A 88 23.72 25.65 31.95
CA HIS A 88 24.20 26.60 30.96
C HIS A 88 23.88 28.03 31.43
N GLY A 89 24.85 28.95 31.36
CA GLY A 89 24.77 30.27 32.00
C GLY A 89 23.64 31.20 31.53
N SER A 90 22.96 30.86 30.42
CA SER A 90 21.88 31.65 29.82
C SER A 90 20.62 30.79 29.64
N PRO A 91 19.59 30.95 30.50
CA PRO A 91 18.39 30.14 30.43
C PRO A 91 17.44 30.60 29.31
N LEU A 92 16.85 29.63 28.60
CA LEU A 92 15.95 29.83 27.48
C LEU A 92 14.53 30.22 27.93
N PRO A 93 13.78 31.00 27.14
CA PRO A 93 12.33 31.14 27.30
C PRO A 93 11.59 29.80 27.18
N SER A 94 10.50 29.64 27.92
CA SER A 94 9.66 28.43 27.92
C SER A 94 9.01 28.13 26.56
N SER A 95 8.77 29.14 25.72
CA SER A 95 8.28 28.96 24.35
C SER A 95 9.29 28.23 23.45
N ILE A 96 10.59 28.46 23.63
CA ILE A 96 11.66 27.84 22.84
C ILE A 96 11.88 26.38 23.25
N TYR A 97 11.70 26.07 24.54
CA TYR A 97 11.81 24.71 25.07
C TYR A 97 10.91 23.71 24.31
N PHE A 98 9.64 24.04 24.04
CA PHE A 98 8.72 23.13 23.35
C PHE A 98 9.02 22.95 21.87
N ILE A 99 9.51 24.00 21.21
CA ILE A 99 9.95 23.89 19.82
C ILE A 99 11.11 22.89 19.75
N ILE A 100 12.08 22.99 20.65
CA ILE A 100 13.19 22.03 20.73
C ILE A 100 12.70 20.62 21.07
N VAL A 101 11.79 20.48 22.03
CA VAL A 101 11.21 19.17 22.40
C VAL A 101 10.46 18.53 21.23
N ASN A 102 9.70 19.31 20.45
CA ASN A 102 8.95 18.81 19.31
C ASN A 102 9.88 18.42 18.15
N VAL A 103 10.83 19.28 17.78
CA VAL A 103 11.76 19.03 16.66
C VAL A 103 12.70 17.86 16.95
N LEU A 104 13.10 17.67 18.22
CA LEU A 104 13.98 16.57 18.65
C LEU A 104 13.23 15.31 19.13
N ASP A 105 11.89 15.29 19.03
CA ASP A 105 11.02 14.20 19.47
C ASP A 105 11.28 13.76 20.93
N LEU A 106 11.31 14.72 21.85
CA LEU A 106 11.64 14.51 23.27
C LEU A 106 10.41 14.40 24.17
N LYS A 107 9.19 14.41 23.63
CA LYS A 107 7.92 14.40 24.40
C LYS A 107 7.85 13.27 25.44
N PRO A 108 8.24 12.01 25.15
CA PRO A 108 8.17 10.93 26.14
C PRO A 108 9.01 11.20 27.40
N PHE A 109 10.08 11.98 27.27
CA PHE A 109 11.01 12.27 28.36
C PHE A 109 10.52 13.39 29.30
N ILE A 110 9.48 14.15 28.92
CA ILE A 110 8.76 15.07 29.82
C ILE A 110 8.12 14.25 30.94
N PHE A 111 7.28 13.29 30.56
CA PHE A 111 6.60 12.40 31.51
C PHE A 111 7.59 11.58 32.31
N GLU A 112 8.69 11.13 31.67
CA GLU A 112 9.78 10.47 32.37
C GLU A 112 10.36 11.40 33.46
N THR A 113 10.68 12.65 33.14
CA THR A 113 11.24 13.58 34.13
C THR A 113 10.29 13.79 35.30
N ILE A 114 8.99 14.03 35.06
CA ILE A 114 7.96 14.16 36.11
C ILE A 114 7.89 12.89 36.96
N MET A 115 7.77 11.71 36.32
CA MET A 115 7.69 10.41 36.98
C MET A 115 8.92 10.13 37.84
N TYR A 116 10.11 10.61 37.42
CA TYR A 116 11.38 10.30 38.04
C TYR A 116 11.89 11.33 39.07
N THR A 117 11.21 12.45 39.28
CA THR A 117 11.61 13.50 40.24
C THR A 117 10.51 13.83 41.24
N PRO A 118 10.83 14.40 42.43
CA PRO A 118 9.83 14.92 43.37
C PRO A 118 8.95 16.02 42.77
N TYR A 119 7.71 16.15 43.24
CA TYR A 119 6.78 17.17 42.74
C TYR A 119 7.36 18.59 42.80
N SER A 120 8.06 18.92 43.89
CA SER A 120 8.70 20.23 44.07
C SER A 120 9.75 20.57 43.01
N PHE A 121 10.29 19.56 42.32
CA PHE A 121 11.28 19.73 41.26
C PHE A 121 10.60 19.96 39.90
N CYS A 122 9.44 19.35 39.65
CA CYS A 122 8.79 19.32 38.34
C CYS A 122 7.42 20.02 38.30
N SER A 123 7.03 20.77 39.33
CA SER A 123 5.74 21.47 39.42
C SER A 123 5.49 22.37 38.20
N ASP A 124 6.52 23.06 37.73
CA ASP A 124 6.44 24.00 36.62
C ASP A 124 6.29 23.27 35.28
N LEU A 125 6.90 22.10 35.16
CA LEU A 125 6.75 21.25 33.99
C LEU A 125 5.31 20.70 33.90
N ILE A 126 4.70 20.39 35.06
CA ILE A 126 3.30 19.98 35.15
C ILE A 126 2.36 21.13 34.78
N GLU A 127 2.54 22.30 35.39
CA GLU A 127 1.71 23.49 35.12
C GLU A 127 1.78 23.91 33.65
N PHE A 128 2.99 23.93 33.09
CA PHE A 128 3.18 24.28 31.69
C PHE A 128 2.51 23.25 30.76
N TYR A 129 2.67 21.94 31.03
CA TYR A 129 2.06 20.90 30.22
C TYR A 129 0.52 20.90 30.32
N LEU A 130 -0.04 21.22 31.49
CA LEU A 130 -1.49 21.44 31.67
C LEU A 130 -2.04 22.56 30.78
N ASN A 131 -1.26 23.63 30.57
CA ASN A 131 -1.64 24.69 29.65
C ASN A 131 -1.54 24.23 28.19
N GLY A 132 -0.49 23.49 27.82
CA GLY A 132 -0.33 22.95 26.46
C GLY A 132 -1.39 21.91 26.06
N ILE A 133 -1.93 21.14 27.01
CA ILE A 133 -3.01 20.18 26.75
C ILE A 133 -4.27 20.90 26.23
N LYS A 134 -4.55 22.14 26.68
CA LYS A 134 -5.76 22.88 26.27
C LYS A 134 -5.82 23.15 24.76
N ASP A 135 -4.66 23.19 24.10
CA ASP A 135 -4.51 23.51 22.68
C ASP A 135 -4.42 22.25 21.78
N MET A 136 -4.52 21.04 22.34
CA MET A 136 -4.48 19.77 21.58
C MET A 136 -5.88 19.36 21.08
N ASP A 137 -5.96 18.45 20.09
CA ASP A 137 -7.23 17.83 19.70
C ASP A 137 -7.78 16.90 20.79
N GLY A 138 -9.08 16.61 20.74
CA GLY A 138 -9.79 15.90 21.80
C GLY A 138 -9.20 14.53 22.20
N LEU A 139 -8.82 13.70 21.24
CA LEU A 139 -8.27 12.37 21.56
C LEU A 139 -6.85 12.47 22.10
N SER A 140 -6.02 13.34 21.51
CA SER A 140 -4.67 13.63 22.01
C SER A 140 -4.70 14.21 23.43
N GLN A 141 -5.70 15.05 23.76
CA GLN A 141 -5.90 15.57 25.11
C GLN A 141 -6.10 14.43 26.13
N LEU A 142 -6.91 13.42 25.82
CA LEU A 142 -7.16 12.29 26.73
C LEU A 142 -5.87 11.51 27.03
N VAL A 143 -5.11 11.16 25.98
CA VAL A 143 -3.86 10.39 26.11
C VAL A 143 -2.78 11.18 26.84
N ALA A 144 -2.62 12.47 26.50
CA ALA A 144 -1.65 13.34 27.17
C ALA A 144 -1.99 13.56 28.65
N THR A 145 -3.29 13.70 28.97
CA THR A 145 -3.78 13.86 30.35
C THR A 145 -3.60 12.59 31.16
N GLU A 146 -3.89 11.42 30.58
CA GLU A 146 -3.63 10.11 31.20
C GLU A 146 -2.17 9.96 31.63
N ASN A 147 -1.24 10.21 30.71
CA ASN A 147 0.19 10.14 30.96
C ASN A 147 0.65 11.15 32.03
N LEU A 148 0.12 12.37 31.99
CA LEU A 148 0.46 13.41 32.97
C LEU A 148 0.01 13.02 34.38
N ILE A 149 -1.21 12.51 34.54
CA ILE A 149 -1.76 12.12 35.85
C ILE A 149 -0.96 10.94 36.43
N ILE A 150 -0.65 9.93 35.61
CA ILE A 150 0.18 8.80 36.04
C ILE A 150 1.57 9.29 36.47
N ALA A 151 2.19 10.19 35.72
CA ALA A 151 3.50 10.76 36.08
C ALA A 151 3.43 11.60 37.37
N LEU A 152 2.39 12.42 37.54
CA LEU A 152 2.15 13.24 38.74
C LEU A 152 2.00 12.37 39.99
N MET A 153 1.19 11.31 39.93
CA MET A 153 1.00 10.39 41.06
C MET A 153 2.32 9.73 41.49
N LYS A 154 3.14 9.31 40.52
CA LYS A 154 4.47 8.74 40.78
C LYS A 154 5.43 9.76 41.38
N SER A 155 5.36 11.02 40.95
CA SER A 155 6.16 12.12 41.50
C SER A 155 5.86 12.39 42.99
N VAL A 156 4.57 12.39 43.36
CA VAL A 156 4.09 12.58 44.74
C VAL A 156 4.57 11.46 45.68
N ARG A 157 4.71 10.22 45.19
CA ARG A 157 5.23 9.09 45.99
C ARG A 157 6.73 9.22 46.33
N ARG A 158 7.51 9.99 45.56
CA ARG A 158 8.99 10.04 45.70
C ARG A 158 9.50 10.84 46.87
N ALA A 159 8.76 11.86 47.29
CA ALA A 159 9.11 12.70 48.42
C ALA A 159 7.84 13.21 49.09
N PRO A 160 7.85 13.41 50.41
CA PRO A 160 6.72 14.00 51.11
C PRO A 160 6.41 15.37 50.52
N VAL A 161 5.16 15.55 50.10
CA VAL A 161 4.63 16.86 49.72
C VAL A 161 4.61 17.70 50.99
N ARG A 162 5.29 18.86 50.94
CA ARG A 162 5.26 19.82 52.06
C ARG A 162 3.83 20.37 52.19
N SER A 163 3.37 20.63 53.40
CA SER A 163 1.99 21.10 53.67
C SER A 163 1.60 22.34 52.86
N ASN A 164 2.55 23.23 52.56
CA ASN A 164 2.35 24.40 51.71
C ASN A 164 2.18 24.10 50.21
N SER A 165 2.55 22.90 49.76
CA SER A 165 2.44 22.45 48.36
C SER A 165 1.26 21.51 48.11
N GLU A 166 0.57 21.02 49.15
CA GLU A 166 -0.60 20.15 48.99
C GLU A 166 -1.73 20.79 48.17
N GLY A 167 -1.97 22.09 48.37
CA GLY A 167 -2.97 22.85 47.62
C GLY A 167 -2.66 22.91 46.12
N SER A 168 -1.40 23.16 45.76
CA SER A 168 -0.95 23.22 44.37
C SER A 168 -1.00 21.84 43.70
N VAL A 169 -0.59 20.78 44.42
CA VAL A 169 -0.67 19.40 43.92
C VAL A 169 -2.13 19.00 43.65
N ALA A 170 -3.04 19.27 44.59
CA ALA A 170 -4.47 19.00 44.42
C ALA A 170 -5.07 19.84 43.28
N SER A 171 -4.65 21.09 43.13
CA SER A 171 -5.06 21.96 42.03
C SER A 171 -4.63 21.40 40.67
N HIS A 172 -3.36 21.02 40.50
CA HIS A 172 -2.85 20.44 39.26
C HIS A 172 -3.59 19.15 38.89
N PHE A 173 -3.84 18.29 39.88
CA PHE A 173 -4.62 17.07 39.66
C PHE A 173 -6.05 17.38 39.22
N ASN A 174 -6.73 18.29 39.92
CA ASN A 174 -8.10 18.69 39.56
C ASN A 174 -8.18 19.32 38.17
N GLN A 175 -7.21 20.17 37.81
CA GLN A 175 -7.11 20.77 36.49
C GLN A 175 -6.90 19.73 35.40
N ALA A 176 -6.04 18.73 35.61
CA ALA A 176 -5.89 17.60 34.69
C ALA A 176 -7.22 16.85 34.53
N MET A 177 -7.90 16.58 35.64
CA MET A 177 -9.16 15.84 35.67
C MET A 177 -10.35 16.59 35.02
N LEU A 178 -10.22 17.88 34.74
CA LEU A 178 -11.25 18.65 34.02
C LEU A 178 -11.46 18.16 32.59
N VAL A 179 -10.44 17.60 31.94
CA VAL A 179 -10.55 17.03 30.58
C VAL A 179 -11.54 15.85 30.55
N PHE A 180 -11.65 15.11 31.65
CA PHE A 180 -12.59 13.99 31.79
C PHE A 180 -14.00 14.42 32.26
N SER A 181 -14.27 15.73 32.42
CA SER A 181 -15.59 16.21 32.81
C SER A 181 -16.60 16.18 31.66
N LYS A 182 -17.87 15.96 31.98
CA LYS A 182 -18.97 15.91 31.00
C LYS A 182 -19.15 17.25 30.25
N ASP A 183 -18.77 18.35 30.88
CA ASP A 183 -19.00 19.72 30.39
C ASP A 183 -17.85 20.28 29.54
N ASN A 184 -16.71 19.58 29.49
CA ASN A 184 -15.53 19.93 28.69
C ASN A 184 -15.39 19.04 27.45
N LEU A 185 -16.43 18.99 26.63
CA LEU A 185 -16.27 18.52 25.25
C LEU A 185 -15.36 19.52 24.50
N PRO A 186 -14.29 19.06 23.82
CA PRO A 186 -13.42 19.93 23.02
C PRO A 186 -14.23 20.82 22.06
N HIS A 187 -13.78 22.05 21.83
CA HIS A 187 -14.49 23.00 20.97
C HIS A 187 -14.73 22.47 19.55
N ASP A 188 -13.84 21.60 19.05
CA ASP A 188 -13.94 20.98 17.73
C ASP A 188 -15.06 19.93 17.65
N MET A 189 -15.37 19.24 18.76
CA MET A 189 -16.50 18.29 18.83
C MET A 189 -17.85 18.99 19.00
N ARG A 190 -17.88 20.27 19.41
CA ARG A 190 -19.11 21.07 19.53
C ARG A 190 -19.59 21.68 18.20
N ARG A 191 -18.82 21.54 17.12
CA ARG A 191 -19.07 22.20 15.80
C ARG A 191 -19.65 21.26 14.73
N LEU A 192 -19.89 20.00 15.06
CA LEU A 192 -20.35 18.98 14.12
C LEU A 192 -21.90 18.87 14.23
N ASN A 193 -22.65 18.89 13.10
CA ASN A 193 -24.14 18.85 13.03
C ASN A 193 -24.79 17.79 12.04
N PHE A 194 -24.38 16.52 11.99
CA PHE A 194 -24.84 15.36 11.19
C PHE A 194 -24.58 13.97 11.84
N SER A 195 -25.24 12.91 11.34
CA SER A 195 -25.27 11.53 11.89
C SER A 195 -23.92 10.84 12.16
N ASP A 196 -22.83 11.25 11.49
CA ASP A 196 -21.47 10.76 11.79
C ASP A 196 -20.95 11.25 13.16
N GLU A 197 -21.60 12.26 13.77
CA GLU A 197 -21.33 12.72 15.14
C GLU A 197 -21.52 11.67 16.20
N GLN A 198 -22.58 10.85 16.08
CA GLN A 198 -22.93 9.97 17.17
C GLN A 198 -21.86 8.88 17.32
N LYS A 199 -21.20 8.49 16.22
CA LYS A 199 -20.06 7.57 16.24
C LYS A 199 -18.81 8.21 16.84
N GLU A 200 -18.45 9.43 16.44
CA GLU A 200 -17.26 10.13 16.97
C GLU A 200 -17.41 10.52 18.46
N ILE A 201 -18.60 10.96 18.88
CA ILE A 201 -18.90 11.22 20.30
C ILE A 201 -18.85 9.91 21.11
N THR A 202 -19.39 8.82 20.56
CA THR A 202 -19.35 7.51 21.20
C THR A 202 -17.92 7.00 21.33
N LYS A 203 -17.09 7.17 20.29
CA LYS A 203 -15.66 6.87 20.29
C LYS A 203 -14.91 7.67 21.36
N TYR A 204 -15.07 8.99 21.38
CA TYR A 204 -14.46 9.86 22.40
C TYR A 204 -14.84 9.43 23.82
N ASN A 205 -16.13 9.18 24.06
CA ASN A 205 -16.60 8.72 25.37
C ASN A 205 -16.00 7.37 25.77
N GLY A 206 -15.80 6.45 24.83
CA GLY A 206 -15.14 5.18 25.11
C GLY A 206 -13.66 5.35 25.46
N PHE A 207 -12.91 6.18 24.73
CA PHE A 207 -11.51 6.51 25.07
C PHE A 207 -11.40 7.22 26.42
N ARG A 208 -12.37 8.07 26.74
CA ARG A 208 -12.48 8.73 28.05
C ARG A 208 -12.65 7.71 29.17
N VAL A 209 -13.53 6.72 28.98
CA VAL A 209 -13.74 5.62 29.94
C VAL A 209 -12.46 4.79 30.09
N LYS A 210 -11.85 4.35 28.99
CA LYS A 210 -10.56 3.63 28.99
C LYS A 210 -9.51 4.35 29.85
N SER A 211 -9.31 5.65 29.58
CA SER A 211 -8.29 6.47 30.25
C SER A 211 -8.53 6.54 31.77
N ILE A 212 -9.78 6.76 32.20
CA ILE A 212 -10.15 6.84 33.62
C ILE A 212 -9.90 5.51 34.33
N PHE A 213 -10.33 4.39 33.72
CA PHE A 213 -10.11 3.06 34.29
C PHE A 213 -8.61 2.73 34.40
N ASN A 214 -7.81 3.08 33.40
CA ASN A 214 -6.37 2.87 33.46
C ASN A 214 -5.70 3.68 34.59
N ILE A 215 -6.04 4.98 34.72
CA ILE A 215 -5.56 5.82 35.82
C ILE A 215 -5.93 5.22 37.17
N LEU A 216 -7.18 4.74 37.34
CA LEU A 216 -7.66 4.13 38.58
C LEU A 216 -6.84 2.89 38.94
N ILE A 217 -6.64 1.98 37.99
CA ILE A 217 -5.90 0.73 38.19
C ILE A 217 -4.44 1.02 38.56
N GLU A 218 -3.78 1.88 37.79
CA GLU A 218 -2.40 2.28 38.06
C GLU A 218 -2.26 2.92 39.44
N MET A 219 -3.21 3.77 39.83
CA MET A 219 -3.25 4.36 41.17
C MET A 219 -3.35 3.30 42.29
N ILE A 220 -4.17 2.26 42.10
CA ILE A 220 -4.31 1.16 43.05
C ILE A 220 -3.02 0.33 43.13
N LYS A 221 -2.41 0.01 41.99
CA LYS A 221 -1.10 -0.68 41.93
C LYS A 221 -0.03 0.12 42.67
N PHE A 222 0.00 1.44 42.50
CA PHE A 222 0.95 2.30 43.22
C PHE A 222 0.78 2.27 44.73
N LYS A 223 -0.45 2.14 45.24
CA LYS A 223 -0.68 2.03 46.69
C LYS A 223 -0.20 0.70 47.26
N SER A 224 -0.28 -0.37 46.48
CA SER A 224 -0.22 -1.75 46.96
C SER A 224 1.09 -2.49 46.68
N ILE A 225 1.80 -2.14 45.61
CA ILE A 225 3.01 -2.83 45.18
C ILE A 225 4.24 -1.92 45.46
N PRO A 226 5.30 -2.43 46.12
CA PRO A 226 6.57 -1.73 46.19
C PRO A 226 7.16 -1.63 44.79
N ASP A 227 7.31 -0.40 44.30
CA ASP A 227 7.63 -0.17 42.91
C ASP A 227 9.06 -0.62 42.55
N THR A 228 9.19 -1.43 41.50
CA THR A 228 10.48 -1.87 40.95
C THR A 228 10.89 -0.94 39.80
N TYR A 229 11.16 0.32 40.11
CA TYR A 229 11.53 1.29 39.08
C TYR A 229 12.90 1.01 38.44
N ARG A 230 12.97 1.12 37.11
CA ARG A 230 14.23 1.14 36.35
C ARG A 230 15.00 2.43 36.72
N MET A 231 16.09 2.30 37.47
CA MET A 231 16.80 3.47 37.99
C MET A 231 17.87 4.01 37.04
N TYR A 232 17.59 5.11 36.35
CA TYR A 232 18.60 5.81 35.55
C TYR A 232 19.53 6.67 36.43
N PRO A 233 20.87 6.60 36.27
CA PRO A 233 21.85 7.33 37.08
C PRO A 233 21.62 8.84 37.22
N MET A 234 21.07 9.49 36.20
CA MET A 234 20.79 10.94 36.20
C MET A 234 19.72 11.35 37.21
N TYR A 235 18.72 10.49 37.45
CA TYR A 235 17.67 10.67 38.46
C TYR A 235 18.04 10.07 39.84
N LYS A 236 19.31 9.67 40.05
CA LYS A 236 19.83 9.08 41.31
C LYS A 236 20.46 10.11 42.28
N LEU A 237 20.36 11.42 42.01
CA LEU A 237 20.91 12.42 42.93
C LEU A 237 20.35 12.21 44.34
N LYS A 238 21.19 11.78 45.29
CA LYS A 238 20.81 11.40 46.67
C LYS A 238 20.02 12.51 47.39
N SER A 239 20.26 13.77 47.03
CA SER A 239 19.59 14.97 47.56
C SER A 239 18.20 15.25 46.96
N LEU A 240 17.84 14.64 45.82
CA LEU A 240 16.46 14.67 45.29
C LEU A 240 15.55 13.62 45.97
N ARG A 241 16.06 12.83 46.91
CA ARG A 241 15.29 11.78 47.60
C ARG A 241 15.44 11.97 49.10
N SER A 242 14.34 12.18 49.84
CA SER A 242 14.41 12.10 51.30
C SER A 242 14.69 10.65 51.70
N SER A 243 15.54 10.45 52.69
CA SER A 243 16.01 9.13 53.15
C SER A 243 14.95 8.28 53.85
N VAL A 244 13.71 8.74 53.97
CA VAL A 244 12.56 7.95 54.43
C VAL A 244 11.29 8.53 53.77
N PRO A 245 10.45 7.72 53.11
CA PRO A 245 9.10 8.16 52.76
C PRO A 245 8.28 8.28 54.05
N SER A 246 7.82 9.47 54.42
CA SER A 246 6.80 9.57 55.47
C SER A 246 5.50 9.04 54.87
N THR A 247 4.99 7.94 55.43
CA THR A 247 3.77 7.26 55.00
C THR A 247 2.55 8.19 54.98
N ASP A 248 2.48 9.16 55.90
CA ASP A 248 1.21 9.80 56.24
C ASP A 248 0.74 10.89 55.25
N THR A 249 1.61 11.77 54.78
CA THR A 249 1.24 12.83 53.80
C THR A 249 0.96 12.28 52.41
N GLY A 250 1.71 11.27 51.98
CA GLY A 250 1.43 10.54 50.74
C GLY A 250 0.03 9.92 50.77
N HIS A 251 -0.32 9.21 51.86
CA HIS A 251 -1.63 8.58 52.00
C HIS A 251 -2.80 9.59 51.95
N ILE A 252 -2.65 10.78 52.53
CA ILE A 252 -3.67 11.83 52.48
C ILE A 252 -3.90 12.32 51.04
N MET A 253 -2.83 12.60 50.29
CA MET A 253 -2.94 13.05 48.90
C MET A 253 -3.47 11.95 47.97
N PHE A 254 -3.02 10.71 48.17
CA PHE A 254 -3.59 9.55 47.46
C PHE A 254 -5.08 9.43 47.73
N LYS A 255 -5.56 9.59 48.96
CA LYS A 255 -6.99 9.54 49.25
C LYS A 255 -7.77 10.65 48.51
N LYS A 256 -7.28 11.89 48.53
CA LYS A 256 -7.91 13.01 47.80
C LYS A 256 -8.01 12.74 46.30
N PHE A 257 -6.97 12.21 45.67
CA PHE A 257 -6.99 11.83 44.26
C PHE A 257 -7.96 10.69 43.98
N PHE A 258 -8.02 9.72 44.90
CA PHE A 258 -8.85 8.53 44.77
C PHE A 258 -10.32 8.91 44.78
N ASP A 259 -10.71 9.78 45.71
CA ASP A 259 -12.08 10.26 45.84
C ASP A 259 -12.54 11.00 44.56
N VAL A 260 -11.66 11.81 43.95
CA VAL A 260 -11.94 12.51 42.69
C VAL A 260 -12.10 11.53 41.52
N LEU A 261 -11.21 10.54 41.40
CA LEU A 261 -11.28 9.53 40.35
C LEU A 261 -12.53 8.67 40.51
N MET A 262 -12.81 8.20 41.72
CA MET A 262 -14.00 7.43 42.03
C MET A 262 -15.27 8.19 41.68
N TYR A 263 -15.37 9.47 42.06
CA TYR A 263 -16.51 10.30 41.67
C TYR A 263 -16.70 10.38 40.15
N LYS A 264 -15.60 10.50 39.39
CA LYS A 264 -15.64 10.50 37.92
C LYS A 264 -16.05 9.14 37.37
N CYS A 265 -15.52 8.04 37.89
CA CYS A 265 -15.93 6.67 37.52
C CYS A 265 -17.44 6.48 37.74
N MET A 266 -17.96 6.87 38.91
CA MET A 266 -19.38 6.73 39.24
C MET A 266 -20.29 7.49 38.26
N ASN A 267 -19.89 8.69 37.85
CA ASN A 267 -20.63 9.45 36.85
C ASN A 267 -20.59 8.81 35.45
N MET A 268 -19.59 7.99 35.16
CA MET A 268 -19.40 7.32 33.86
C MET A 268 -20.11 5.98 33.76
N CYS A 269 -20.34 5.27 34.87
CA CYS A 269 -21.01 3.94 34.90
C CYS A 269 -22.47 3.94 34.39
N ASN A 270 -22.99 5.07 33.91
CA ASN A 270 -24.33 5.23 33.33
C ASN A 270 -24.38 5.07 31.79
N PHE A 271 -23.38 4.46 31.14
CA PHE A 271 -23.45 4.21 29.70
C PHE A 271 -24.42 3.07 29.37
N SER A 272 -25.17 3.19 28.26
CA SER A 272 -26.14 2.18 27.85
C SER A 272 -25.45 0.94 27.28
N ILE A 273 -26.16 -0.20 27.25
CA ILE A 273 -25.70 -1.42 26.57
C ILE A 273 -25.39 -1.14 25.10
N ASP A 274 -26.18 -0.29 24.43
CA ASP A 274 -25.94 0.10 23.04
C ASP A 274 -24.64 0.91 22.87
N THR A 275 -24.30 1.73 23.85
CA THR A 275 -23.02 2.48 23.88
C THR A 275 -21.85 1.52 24.08
N TRP A 276 -22.02 0.49 24.89
CA TRP A 276 -21.00 -0.55 25.09
C TRP A 276 -20.78 -1.41 23.84
N LEU A 277 -21.85 -1.81 23.16
CA LEU A 277 -21.78 -2.62 21.94
C LEU A 277 -21.17 -1.85 20.76
N SER A 278 -21.46 -0.56 20.63
CA SER A 278 -20.89 0.29 19.57
C SER A 278 -19.38 0.52 19.70
N TRP A 279 -18.78 0.28 20.87
CA TRP A 279 -17.32 0.33 21.04
C TRP A 279 -16.58 -0.88 20.46
N TYR A 280 -17.29 -1.93 20.03
CA TYR A 280 -16.68 -3.11 19.40
C TYR A 280 -16.00 -2.78 18.07
N GLU A 281 -16.58 -1.85 17.29
CA GLU A 281 -16.07 -1.45 15.96
C GLU A 281 -14.94 -0.41 16.04
N VAL A 282 -14.59 0.05 17.25
CA VAL A 282 -13.59 1.10 17.44
C VAL A 282 -12.24 0.46 17.75
N GLU A 283 -11.31 0.53 16.80
CA GLU A 283 -9.91 0.14 17.01
C GLU A 283 -9.20 1.10 17.98
N VAL A 284 -8.33 0.54 18.83
CA VAL A 284 -7.46 1.31 19.73
C VAL A 284 -6.10 1.48 19.06
N ILE A 285 -5.66 2.73 18.92
CA ILE A 285 -4.35 3.07 18.38
C ILE A 285 -3.27 2.36 19.23
N GLU A 286 -2.34 1.67 18.57
CA GLU A 286 -1.19 0.92 19.12
C GLU A 286 -1.45 -0.53 19.58
N ASP A 287 -2.71 -1.00 19.65
CA ASP A 287 -3.04 -2.38 20.01
C ASP A 287 -3.90 -3.06 18.93
N ASP A 288 -3.64 -4.32 18.61
CA ASP A 288 -4.49 -5.18 17.74
C ASP A 288 -5.86 -5.53 18.41
N THR A 289 -6.39 -4.66 19.26
CA THR A 289 -7.60 -4.89 20.07
C THR A 289 -8.60 -3.73 19.96
N ASN A 290 -9.89 -4.04 20.05
CA ASN A 290 -10.94 -3.02 20.04
C ASN A 290 -11.16 -2.37 21.42
N LEU A 291 -11.83 -1.22 21.43
CA LEU A 291 -12.02 -0.39 22.62
C LEU A 291 -12.83 -1.10 23.72
N GLN A 292 -13.82 -1.90 23.32
CA GLN A 292 -14.59 -2.74 24.22
C GLN A 292 -13.70 -3.76 24.96
N ALA A 293 -12.82 -4.45 24.23
CA ALA A 293 -11.86 -5.40 24.81
C ALA A 293 -10.86 -4.72 25.74
N ALA A 294 -10.32 -3.55 25.35
CA ALA A 294 -9.41 -2.78 26.20
C ALA A 294 -10.05 -2.40 27.54
N ILE A 295 -11.29 -1.88 27.53
CA ILE A 295 -12.03 -1.55 28.76
C ILE A 295 -12.35 -2.83 29.55
N GLY A 296 -12.76 -3.91 28.86
CA GLY A 296 -13.04 -5.20 29.49
C GLY A 296 -11.83 -5.78 30.23
N HIS A 297 -10.63 -5.66 29.66
CA HIS A 297 -9.39 -6.08 30.30
C HIS A 297 -9.05 -5.25 31.54
N LEU A 298 -9.27 -3.92 31.49
CA LEU A 298 -9.11 -3.05 32.66
C LEU A 298 -10.11 -3.44 33.75
N CYS A 299 -11.37 -3.69 33.41
CA CYS A 299 -12.37 -4.17 34.36
C CYS A 299 -11.97 -5.50 35.00
N TYR A 300 -11.43 -6.45 34.23
CA TYR A 300 -10.93 -7.72 34.75
C TYR A 300 -9.77 -7.51 35.74
N GLU A 301 -8.80 -6.67 35.38
CA GLU A 301 -7.67 -6.37 36.25
C GLU A 301 -8.13 -5.71 37.56
N LEU A 302 -9.09 -4.78 37.49
CA LEU A 302 -9.70 -4.19 38.66
C LEU A 302 -10.40 -5.25 39.55
N CYS A 303 -11.17 -6.16 38.96
CA CYS A 303 -11.79 -7.29 39.69
C CYS A 303 -10.73 -8.18 40.35
N SER A 304 -9.63 -8.49 39.66
CA SER A 304 -8.52 -9.27 40.21
C SER A 304 -7.90 -8.58 41.43
N LEU A 305 -7.70 -7.25 41.37
CA LEU A 305 -7.20 -6.47 42.51
C LEU A 305 -8.19 -6.46 43.70
N ILE A 306 -9.51 -6.47 43.44
CA ILE A 306 -10.54 -6.61 44.48
C ILE A 306 -10.49 -8.01 45.10
N ASP A 307 -10.48 -9.05 44.27
CA ASP A 307 -10.50 -10.46 44.70
C ASP A 307 -9.23 -10.84 45.48
N ASN A 308 -8.07 -10.30 45.09
CA ASN A 308 -6.80 -10.49 45.79
C ASN A 308 -6.71 -9.70 47.11
N GLY A 309 -7.74 -8.96 47.51
CA GLY A 309 -7.77 -8.18 48.74
C GLY A 309 -6.84 -6.97 48.75
N ILE A 310 -6.28 -6.59 47.61
CA ILE A 310 -5.42 -5.41 47.45
C ILE A 310 -6.22 -4.12 47.69
N ILE A 311 -7.51 -4.14 47.33
CA ILE A 311 -8.45 -3.05 47.53
C ILE A 311 -9.37 -3.40 48.71
N ASN A 312 -9.37 -2.55 49.75
CA ASN A 312 -10.29 -2.67 50.87
C ASN A 312 -11.27 -1.49 50.97
N GLU A 313 -11.71 -0.98 49.82
CA GLU A 313 -12.70 0.09 49.73
C GLU A 313 -14.11 -0.48 49.56
N PRO A 314 -15.06 -0.20 50.48
CA PRO A 314 -16.42 -0.76 50.46
C PRO A 314 -17.17 -0.48 49.16
N LEU A 315 -17.04 0.74 48.64
CA LEU A 315 -17.68 1.17 47.39
C LEU A 315 -17.26 0.30 46.21
N LEU A 316 -15.98 -0.02 46.03
CA LEU A 316 -15.55 -0.87 44.91
C LEU A 316 -16.07 -2.31 45.02
N LYS A 317 -16.32 -2.81 46.24
CA LYS A 317 -16.94 -4.14 46.45
C LYS A 317 -18.41 -4.16 46.02
N GLU A 318 -19.14 -3.05 46.16
CA GLU A 318 -20.53 -2.95 45.69
C GLU A 318 -20.62 -2.96 44.15
N PHE A 319 -19.61 -2.42 43.47
CA PHE A 319 -19.52 -2.41 41.99
C PHE A 319 -18.92 -3.68 41.40
N HIS A 320 -18.34 -4.54 42.23
CA HIS A 320 -17.67 -5.76 41.78
C HIS A 320 -18.54 -6.67 40.88
N PRO A 321 -19.83 -6.91 41.17
CA PRO A 321 -20.69 -7.71 40.27
C PRO A 321 -20.90 -7.07 38.90
N ILE A 322 -21.00 -5.74 38.85
CA ILE A 322 -21.18 -4.97 37.60
C ILE A 322 -19.90 -5.04 36.77
N LEU A 323 -18.74 -4.86 37.42
CA LEU A 323 -17.44 -4.96 36.76
C LEU A 323 -17.17 -6.37 36.23
N ARG A 324 -17.55 -7.43 36.96
CA ARG A 324 -17.43 -8.82 36.48
C ARG A 324 -18.26 -9.11 35.24
N ASN A 325 -19.42 -8.47 35.08
CA ASN A 325 -20.25 -8.64 33.87
C ASN A 325 -19.61 -7.99 32.63
N ILE A 326 -18.71 -7.02 32.82
CA ILE A 326 -18.02 -6.28 31.76
C ILE A 326 -16.60 -6.85 31.54
N ALA A 327 -16.04 -7.50 32.56
CA ALA A 327 -14.68 -8.00 32.58
C ALA A 327 -14.44 -9.05 31.49
N ILE A 328 -13.36 -8.86 30.74
CA ILE A 328 -12.84 -9.81 29.76
C ILE A 328 -11.46 -10.23 30.23
N GLU A 329 -11.29 -11.51 30.52
CA GLU A 329 -10.00 -12.06 30.98
C GLU A 329 -8.88 -11.76 29.98
N LYS A 330 -7.84 -11.05 30.40
CA LYS A 330 -6.69 -10.80 29.53
C LYS A 330 -5.86 -12.06 29.39
N ILE A 331 -5.81 -12.60 28.19
CA ILE A 331 -5.04 -13.80 27.90
C ILE A 331 -3.61 -13.39 27.54
N ASP A 332 -2.64 -13.81 28.36
CA ASP A 332 -1.23 -13.66 28.03
C ASP A 332 -0.81 -14.72 27.00
N PHE A 333 -0.60 -14.27 25.77
CA PHE A 333 -0.19 -15.15 24.69
C PHE A 333 1.33 -15.39 24.60
N SER A 334 2.14 -14.79 25.50
CA SER A 334 3.61 -14.81 25.41
C SER A 334 4.24 -16.16 25.81
N ASN A 335 3.62 -16.90 26.73
CA ASN A 335 4.16 -18.14 27.30
C ASN A 335 3.36 -19.39 26.89
N ILE A 336 2.61 -19.31 25.80
CA ILE A 336 1.79 -20.43 25.34
C ILE A 336 2.66 -21.38 24.53
N ASP A 337 2.67 -22.64 24.94
CA ASP A 337 3.27 -23.71 24.16
C ASP A 337 2.44 -23.96 22.90
N ILE A 338 2.90 -23.43 21.78
CA ILE A 338 2.29 -23.61 20.46
C ILE A 338 2.52 -25.02 19.89
N THR A 339 3.36 -25.85 20.51
CA THR A 339 3.65 -27.21 20.01
C THR A 339 2.53 -28.20 20.33
N ASP A 340 1.78 -27.97 21.42
CA ASP A 340 0.60 -28.75 21.80
C ASP A 340 -0.67 -28.27 21.08
N ILE A 341 -0.89 -28.81 19.88
CA ILE A 341 -2.03 -28.46 19.03
C ILE A 341 -3.37 -28.84 19.68
N ASP A 342 -3.43 -29.95 20.42
CA ASP A 342 -4.67 -30.42 21.05
C ASP A 342 -5.10 -29.49 22.18
N ALA A 343 -4.16 -29.05 23.03
CA ALA A 343 -4.43 -28.05 24.04
C ALA A 343 -4.89 -26.72 23.42
N MET A 344 -4.25 -26.28 22.33
CA MET A 344 -4.67 -25.07 21.61
C MET A 344 -6.07 -25.19 21.03
N THR A 345 -6.39 -26.35 20.46
CA THR A 345 -7.71 -26.66 19.89
C THR A 345 -8.81 -26.58 20.96
N ILE A 346 -8.56 -27.15 22.14
CA ILE A 346 -9.49 -27.07 23.29
C ILE A 346 -9.69 -25.62 23.75
N ARG A 347 -8.63 -24.80 23.73
CA ARG A 347 -8.73 -23.39 24.13
C ARG A 347 -9.53 -22.56 23.13
N VAL A 348 -9.39 -22.80 21.83
CA VAL A 348 -10.21 -22.17 20.80
C VAL A 348 -11.69 -22.54 20.99
N ASP A 349 -12.01 -23.82 21.17
CA ASP A 349 -13.40 -24.28 21.35
C ASP A 349 -14.09 -23.69 22.59
N ASN A 350 -13.33 -23.50 23.67
CA ASN A 350 -13.84 -22.93 24.91
C ASN A 350 -13.71 -21.40 24.96
N SER A 351 -13.19 -20.76 23.91
CA SER A 351 -12.97 -19.32 23.90
C SER A 351 -14.26 -18.54 23.63
N SER A 352 -14.36 -17.37 24.26
CA SER A 352 -15.41 -16.39 23.90
C SER A 352 -15.10 -15.77 22.54
N LYS A 353 -16.13 -15.22 21.87
CA LYS A 353 -15.98 -14.51 20.58
C LYS A 353 -14.86 -13.44 20.60
N PHE A 354 -14.64 -12.82 21.77
CA PHE A 354 -13.58 -11.83 21.99
C PHE A 354 -12.16 -12.40 21.92
N HIS A 355 -11.95 -13.61 22.42
CA HIS A 355 -10.63 -14.24 22.46
C HIS A 355 -10.36 -15.17 21.29
N LEU A 356 -11.41 -15.51 20.53
CA LEU A 356 -11.35 -16.44 19.42
C LEU A 356 -10.26 -16.06 18.41
N ASN A 357 -10.20 -14.79 17.99
CA ASN A 357 -9.23 -14.31 17.01
C ASN A 357 -7.79 -14.44 17.52
N GLY A 358 -7.56 -14.14 18.81
CA GLY A 358 -6.25 -14.27 19.44
C GLY A 358 -5.79 -15.73 19.53
N TRP A 359 -6.69 -16.63 19.95
CA TRP A 359 -6.40 -18.06 20.03
C TRP A 359 -6.15 -18.69 18.67
N ILE A 360 -6.94 -18.34 17.65
CA ILE A 360 -6.74 -18.84 16.29
C ILE A 360 -5.42 -18.32 15.71
N LYS A 361 -5.13 -17.01 15.85
CA LYS A 361 -3.84 -16.42 15.41
C LYS A 361 -2.65 -17.14 16.06
N LYS A 362 -2.72 -17.44 17.36
CA LYS A 362 -1.67 -18.21 18.04
C LYS A 362 -1.59 -19.66 17.62
N MET A 363 -2.72 -20.32 17.37
CA MET A 363 -2.74 -21.69 16.91
C MET A 363 -2.04 -21.80 15.54
N ILE A 364 -2.34 -20.91 14.58
CA ILE A 364 -1.78 -20.98 13.22
C ILE A 364 -0.28 -20.60 13.12
N GLU A 365 0.34 -20.08 14.19
CA GLU A 365 1.80 -19.91 14.25
C GLU A 365 2.53 -21.26 14.15
N ASN A 366 1.89 -22.34 14.60
CA ASN A 366 2.38 -23.70 14.38
C ASN A 366 1.88 -24.24 13.03
N LYS A 367 2.79 -24.36 12.06
CA LYS A 367 2.47 -24.85 10.70
C LYS A 367 1.86 -26.26 10.67
N ASN A 368 2.11 -27.10 11.69
CA ASN A 368 1.55 -28.45 11.74
C ASN A 368 0.03 -28.46 12.01
N VAL A 369 -0.57 -27.32 12.38
CA VAL A 369 -2.02 -27.18 12.55
C VAL A 369 -2.77 -27.47 11.25
N PHE A 370 -2.17 -27.17 10.10
CA PHE A 370 -2.81 -27.37 8.79
C PHE A 370 -2.86 -28.84 8.34
N VAL A 371 -2.20 -29.74 9.06
CA VAL A 371 -2.27 -31.21 8.84
C VAL A 371 -2.97 -31.94 9.99
N HIS A 372 -3.42 -31.23 11.02
CA HIS A 372 -4.05 -31.82 12.20
C HIS A 372 -5.58 -31.75 12.09
N ASP A 373 -6.24 -32.89 11.87
CA ASP A 373 -7.69 -32.97 11.57
C ASP A 373 -8.57 -32.25 12.59
N ARG A 374 -8.28 -32.42 13.90
CA ARG A 374 -9.05 -31.78 14.97
C ARG A 374 -8.94 -30.25 14.91
N ALA A 375 -7.77 -29.73 14.58
CA ALA A 375 -7.54 -28.29 14.53
C ALA A 375 -8.21 -27.68 13.29
N ILE A 376 -8.20 -28.40 12.15
CA ILE A 376 -8.96 -28.03 10.96
C ILE A 376 -10.46 -28.00 11.24
N GLN A 377 -10.98 -29.00 11.96
CA GLN A 377 -12.40 -29.05 12.33
C GLN A 377 -12.80 -27.88 13.24
N VAL A 378 -11.97 -27.52 14.21
CA VAL A 378 -12.22 -26.38 15.10
C VAL A 378 -12.15 -25.06 14.33
N MET A 379 -11.16 -24.88 13.45
CA MET A 379 -11.15 -23.73 12.54
C MET A 379 -12.43 -23.68 11.70
N TYR A 380 -12.89 -24.80 11.14
CA TYR A 380 -14.13 -24.85 10.37
C TYR A 380 -15.35 -24.41 11.18
N ASN A 381 -15.46 -24.83 12.44
CA ASN A 381 -16.59 -24.49 13.30
C ASN A 381 -16.63 -22.99 13.61
N HIS A 382 -15.47 -22.38 13.85
CA HIS A 382 -15.38 -21.01 14.35
C HIS A 382 -15.05 -19.94 13.31
N ILE A 383 -14.66 -20.31 12.08
CA ILE A 383 -14.26 -19.35 11.02
C ILE A 383 -15.31 -18.28 10.74
N SER A 384 -16.58 -18.58 11.00
CA SER A 384 -17.71 -17.66 10.86
C SER A 384 -17.73 -16.52 11.88
N GLY A 385 -17.05 -16.68 13.01
CA GLY A 385 -16.97 -15.70 14.09
C GLY A 385 -15.69 -14.86 14.06
N VAL A 386 -14.84 -15.07 13.06
CA VAL A 386 -13.50 -14.46 12.95
C VAL A 386 -13.56 -13.16 12.13
N ASP A 387 -12.75 -12.17 12.52
CA ASP A 387 -12.66 -10.90 11.78
C ASP A 387 -11.81 -11.02 10.49
N TYR A 388 -11.87 -10.00 9.63
CA TYR A 388 -11.10 -9.94 8.39
C TYR A 388 -9.59 -10.11 8.61
N ASN A 389 -9.03 -9.44 9.63
CA ASN A 389 -7.58 -9.44 9.90
C ASN A 389 -7.08 -10.84 10.29
N CYS A 390 -7.84 -11.56 11.12
CA CYS A 390 -7.53 -12.92 11.48
C CYS A 390 -7.77 -13.88 10.31
N PHE A 391 -8.84 -13.70 9.52
CA PHE A 391 -9.04 -14.50 8.31
C PHE A 391 -7.89 -14.32 7.29
N LYS A 392 -7.45 -13.09 7.06
CA LYS A 392 -6.27 -12.77 6.25
C LYS A 392 -5.03 -13.47 6.77
N ALA A 393 -4.79 -13.45 8.08
CA ALA A 393 -3.66 -14.16 8.69
C ALA A 393 -3.74 -15.68 8.48
N ILE A 394 -4.93 -16.29 8.52
CA ILE A 394 -5.12 -17.71 8.19
C ILE A 394 -4.72 -17.96 6.74
N VAL A 395 -5.22 -17.17 5.79
CA VAL A 395 -4.89 -17.30 4.36
C VAL A 395 -3.38 -17.20 4.13
N ASP A 396 -2.71 -16.21 4.73
CA ASP A 396 -1.26 -16.01 4.59
C ASP A 396 -0.45 -17.20 5.12
N ASN A 397 -0.82 -17.73 6.28
CA ASN A 397 -0.13 -18.87 6.87
C ASN A 397 -0.36 -20.17 6.09
N VAL A 398 -1.58 -20.38 5.56
CA VAL A 398 -1.85 -21.54 4.68
C VAL A 398 -1.06 -21.40 3.38
N MET A 399 -1.02 -20.21 2.76
CA MET A 399 -0.24 -19.98 1.55
C MET A 399 1.26 -20.16 1.78
N ALA A 400 1.78 -19.70 2.93
CA ALA A 400 3.16 -19.93 3.33
C ALA A 400 3.47 -21.42 3.56
N PHE A 401 2.51 -22.18 4.12
CA PHE A 401 2.62 -23.62 4.26
C PHE A 401 2.70 -24.34 2.89
N CYS A 402 1.84 -23.96 1.94
CA CYS A 402 1.91 -24.45 0.55
C CYS A 402 3.27 -24.16 -0.10
N LYS A 403 3.78 -22.92 0.06
CA LYS A 403 5.07 -22.50 -0.48
C LYS A 403 6.24 -23.35 0.02
N THR A 404 6.15 -23.86 1.26
CA THR A 404 7.16 -24.77 1.84
C THR A 404 6.98 -26.24 1.43
N GLY A 405 6.08 -26.55 0.50
CA GLY A 405 5.80 -27.92 0.03
C GLY A 405 4.71 -28.65 0.81
N GLY A 406 3.98 -27.95 1.68
CA GLY A 406 2.86 -28.51 2.42
C GLY A 406 1.67 -28.82 1.51
N ILE A 407 0.99 -29.95 1.76
CA ILE A 407 -0.20 -30.36 1.02
C ILE A 407 -1.44 -29.93 1.82
N VAL A 408 -2.27 -29.08 1.22
CA VAL A 408 -3.54 -28.64 1.81
C VAL A 408 -4.61 -29.72 1.60
N SER A 409 -5.27 -30.14 2.68
CA SER A 409 -6.37 -31.08 2.63
C SER A 409 -7.67 -30.43 2.15
N GLU A 410 -8.61 -31.24 1.63
CA GLU A 410 -9.93 -30.74 1.22
C GLU A 410 -10.70 -30.12 2.40
N ALA A 411 -10.52 -30.66 3.61
CA ALA A 411 -11.11 -30.12 4.83
C ALA A 411 -10.64 -28.69 5.10
N LEU A 412 -9.33 -28.41 4.96
CA LEU A 412 -8.79 -27.06 5.09
C LEU A 412 -9.26 -26.14 3.97
N GLY A 413 -9.40 -26.65 2.74
CA GLY A 413 -10.03 -25.90 1.65
C GLY A 413 -11.46 -25.46 1.96
N LYS A 414 -12.25 -26.33 2.62
CA LYS A 414 -13.61 -26.00 3.09
C LYS A 414 -13.62 -24.92 4.17
N VAL A 415 -12.61 -24.85 5.03
CA VAL A 415 -12.45 -23.75 6.01
C VAL A 415 -12.31 -22.41 5.29
N ILE A 416 -11.37 -22.32 4.34
CA ILE A 416 -11.12 -21.08 3.59
C ILE A 416 -12.37 -20.65 2.81
N PHE A 417 -13.02 -21.60 2.13
CA PHE A 417 -14.25 -21.30 1.41
C PHE A 417 -15.38 -20.80 2.33
N LYS A 418 -15.56 -21.41 3.50
CA LYS A 418 -16.55 -20.97 4.49
C LYS A 418 -16.24 -19.56 5.00
N GLY A 419 -14.97 -19.25 5.26
CA GLY A 419 -14.53 -17.90 5.64
C GLY A 419 -14.85 -16.85 4.57
N ILE A 420 -14.53 -17.12 3.30
CA ILE A 420 -14.88 -16.21 2.18
C ILE A 420 -16.39 -15.93 2.13
N LYS A 421 -17.24 -16.94 2.34
CA LYS A 421 -18.70 -16.74 2.34
C LYS A 421 -19.16 -15.73 3.41
N HIS A 422 -18.46 -15.67 4.54
CA HIS A 422 -18.84 -14.86 5.71
C HIS A 422 -18.32 -13.43 5.69
N LEU A 423 -17.36 -13.14 4.82
CA LEU A 423 -16.90 -11.77 4.59
C LEU A 423 -18.00 -10.92 3.93
N ASP A 424 -17.99 -9.63 4.23
CA ASP A 424 -18.81 -8.67 3.51
C ASP A 424 -18.28 -8.44 2.08
N LEU A 425 -18.94 -7.59 1.31
CA LEU A 425 -18.61 -7.42 -0.11
C LEU A 425 -17.25 -6.73 -0.33
N GLU A 426 -16.88 -5.80 0.55
CA GLU A 426 -15.62 -5.06 0.46
C GLU A 426 -14.43 -5.95 0.89
N ASP A 427 -14.59 -6.69 1.99
CA ASP A 427 -13.58 -7.63 2.48
C ASP A 427 -13.34 -8.78 1.50
N LYS A 428 -14.39 -9.25 0.79
CA LYS A 428 -14.29 -10.27 -0.28
C LYS A 428 -13.34 -9.83 -1.39
N LEU A 429 -13.47 -8.60 -1.87
CA LEU A 429 -12.59 -8.08 -2.92
C LEU A 429 -11.19 -7.78 -2.36
N THR A 430 -11.11 -7.31 -1.12
CA THR A 430 -9.84 -7.00 -0.46
C THR A 430 -9.01 -8.26 -0.22
N ILE A 431 -9.63 -9.38 0.21
CA ILE A 431 -8.90 -10.66 0.36
C ILE A 431 -8.44 -11.21 -0.99
N LEU A 432 -9.26 -11.09 -2.03
CA LEU A 432 -8.88 -11.49 -3.39
C LEU A 432 -7.63 -10.72 -3.84
N ARG A 433 -7.67 -9.38 -3.74
CA ARG A 433 -6.55 -8.51 -4.09
C ARG A 433 -5.29 -8.90 -3.34
N HIS A 434 -5.41 -9.12 -2.03
CA HIS A 434 -4.29 -9.54 -1.19
C HIS A 434 -3.66 -10.86 -1.67
N VAL A 435 -4.47 -11.86 -2.03
CA VAL A 435 -3.98 -13.14 -2.56
C VAL A 435 -3.32 -12.98 -3.93
N VAL A 436 -3.92 -12.20 -4.83
CA VAL A 436 -3.38 -11.97 -6.18
C VAL A 436 -2.04 -11.24 -6.14
N VAL A 437 -1.89 -10.23 -5.28
CA VAL A 437 -0.64 -9.46 -5.18
C VAL A 437 0.48 -10.27 -4.51
N ASN A 438 0.17 -11.01 -3.44
CA ASN A 438 1.21 -11.61 -2.59
C ASN A 438 1.46 -13.11 -2.84
N HIS A 439 0.49 -13.82 -3.43
CA HIS A 439 0.48 -15.29 -3.44
C HIS A 439 0.13 -15.92 -4.80
N ILE A 440 0.13 -15.15 -5.89
CA ILE A 440 -0.21 -15.65 -7.24
C ILE A 440 0.62 -16.85 -7.72
N ASP A 441 1.88 -16.93 -7.31
CA ASP A 441 2.82 -17.97 -7.73
C ASP A 441 2.74 -19.25 -6.88
N ASN A 442 1.99 -19.21 -5.77
CA ASN A 442 1.87 -20.36 -4.88
C ASN A 442 0.74 -21.26 -5.39
N PRO A 443 1.02 -22.50 -5.82
CA PRO A 443 -0.04 -23.43 -6.17
C PRO A 443 -0.83 -23.77 -4.91
N PHE A 444 -2.11 -23.43 -4.92
CA PHE A 444 -3.03 -23.82 -3.86
C PHE A 444 -3.71 -25.16 -4.18
N PHE A 445 -4.48 -25.67 -3.23
CA PHE A 445 -5.30 -26.87 -3.41
C PHE A 445 -6.36 -26.68 -4.49
N VAL A 446 -6.56 -27.69 -5.34
CA VAL A 446 -7.65 -27.73 -6.32
C VAL A 446 -8.73 -28.66 -5.80
N SER A 447 -9.92 -28.10 -5.58
CA SER A 447 -11.09 -28.86 -5.15
C SER A 447 -11.52 -29.85 -6.22
N ASN A 448 -11.93 -31.06 -5.80
CA ASN A 448 -12.55 -32.05 -6.67
C ASN A 448 -13.81 -31.50 -7.39
N GLU A 449 -14.47 -30.51 -6.78
CA GLU A 449 -15.66 -29.84 -7.31
C GLU A 449 -15.32 -28.61 -8.18
N PHE A 450 -14.04 -28.38 -8.52
CA PHE A 450 -13.61 -27.15 -9.22
C PHE A 450 -14.39 -26.94 -10.52
N ASP A 451 -14.42 -27.95 -11.40
CA ASP A 451 -15.08 -27.85 -12.70
C ASP A 451 -16.61 -27.75 -12.57
N GLU A 452 -17.20 -28.40 -11.56
CA GLU A 452 -18.64 -28.35 -11.28
C GLU A 452 -19.04 -26.96 -10.79
N LYS A 453 -18.28 -26.38 -9.85
CA LYS A 453 -18.51 -25.01 -9.34
C LYS A 453 -18.28 -23.97 -10.43
N LEU A 454 -17.26 -24.15 -11.26
CA LEU A 454 -17.01 -23.26 -12.40
C LEU A 454 -18.19 -23.28 -13.37
N ARG A 455 -18.71 -24.48 -13.72
CA ARG A 455 -19.93 -24.64 -14.53
C ARG A 455 -21.12 -23.97 -13.89
N TYR A 456 -21.31 -24.16 -12.57
CA TYR A 456 -22.42 -23.56 -11.84
C TYR A 456 -22.38 -22.04 -11.91
N VAL A 457 -21.23 -21.41 -11.63
CA VAL A 457 -21.08 -19.95 -11.72
C VAL A 457 -21.30 -19.48 -13.14
N ALA A 458 -20.64 -20.12 -14.11
CA ALA A 458 -20.74 -19.77 -15.51
C ALA A 458 -22.15 -19.98 -16.06
N HIS A 459 -22.99 -20.87 -15.52
CA HIS A 459 -24.38 -20.97 -15.95
C HIS A 459 -25.25 -19.86 -15.35
N ASN A 460 -24.99 -19.49 -14.10
CA ASN A 460 -25.92 -18.72 -13.27
C ASN A 460 -25.62 -17.23 -13.12
N GLU A 461 -24.50 -16.71 -13.65
CA GLU A 461 -24.09 -15.32 -13.41
C GLU A 461 -25.08 -14.23 -13.86
N TYR A 462 -26.03 -14.53 -14.77
CA TYR A 462 -27.09 -13.58 -15.19
C TYR A 462 -28.47 -13.92 -14.61
N SER A 463 -28.54 -14.91 -13.71
CA SER A 463 -29.79 -15.35 -13.12
C SER A 463 -30.24 -14.39 -12.03
N ASN A 464 -31.40 -13.78 -12.20
CA ASN A 464 -32.03 -12.95 -11.16
C ASN A 464 -32.50 -13.77 -9.94
N ASN A 465 -32.57 -15.10 -10.06
CA ASN A 465 -33.09 -15.98 -9.02
C ASN A 465 -32.02 -16.47 -8.04
N ILE A 466 -30.75 -16.10 -8.25
CA ILE A 466 -29.61 -16.59 -7.46
C ILE A 466 -28.92 -15.43 -6.75
N ASN A 467 -28.50 -15.68 -5.51
CA ASN A 467 -27.77 -14.70 -4.73
C ASN A 467 -26.42 -14.38 -5.36
N HIS A 468 -26.24 -13.16 -5.87
CA HIS A 468 -25.02 -12.71 -6.52
C HIS A 468 -23.81 -12.72 -5.56
N GLN A 469 -24.02 -12.49 -4.25
CA GLN A 469 -22.94 -12.56 -3.27
C GLN A 469 -22.42 -13.99 -3.08
N GLU A 470 -23.28 -14.99 -3.22
CA GLU A 470 -22.86 -16.40 -3.15
C GLU A 470 -22.06 -16.77 -4.38
N LEU A 471 -22.52 -16.36 -5.57
CA LEU A 471 -21.77 -16.55 -6.82
C LEU A 471 -20.39 -15.89 -6.76
N LEU A 472 -20.30 -14.64 -6.27
CA LEU A 472 -19.04 -13.95 -6.08
C LEU A 472 -18.10 -14.70 -5.12
N SER A 473 -18.64 -15.25 -4.02
CA SER A 473 -17.84 -16.03 -3.06
C SER A 473 -17.27 -17.30 -3.70
N ILE A 474 -18.04 -17.98 -4.55
CA ILE A 474 -17.59 -19.15 -5.31
C ILE A 474 -16.52 -18.73 -6.33
N SER A 475 -16.72 -17.62 -7.04
CA SER A 475 -15.77 -17.12 -8.04
C SER A 475 -14.43 -16.73 -7.42
N ILE A 476 -14.45 -16.04 -6.26
CA ILE A 476 -13.24 -15.70 -5.50
C ILE A 476 -12.53 -16.98 -5.05
N TRP A 477 -13.27 -17.97 -4.53
CA TRP A 477 -12.72 -19.25 -4.12
C TRP A 477 -12.07 -20.02 -5.27
N LEU A 478 -12.69 -20.07 -6.45
CA LEU A 478 -12.10 -20.68 -7.66
C LEU A 478 -10.81 -19.96 -8.07
N THR A 479 -10.80 -18.63 -7.96
CA THR A 479 -9.64 -17.80 -8.29
C THR A 479 -8.48 -18.03 -7.32
N ILE A 480 -8.74 -18.09 -6.01
CA ILE A 480 -7.71 -18.35 -4.99
C ILE A 480 -7.05 -19.72 -5.19
N GLN A 481 -7.80 -20.73 -5.65
CA GLN A 481 -7.26 -22.06 -5.91
C GLN A 481 -6.23 -22.08 -7.05
N GLN A 482 -6.54 -21.43 -8.18
CA GLN A 482 -5.66 -21.39 -9.35
C GLN A 482 -5.73 -20.04 -10.07
N PRO A 483 -5.10 -18.98 -9.55
CA PRO A 483 -5.27 -17.62 -10.07
C PRO A 483 -4.91 -17.49 -11.57
N LYS A 484 -3.76 -18.05 -11.97
CA LYS A 484 -3.29 -18.02 -13.38
C LYS A 484 -4.21 -18.80 -14.32
N LYS A 485 -4.59 -20.02 -13.93
CA LYS A 485 -5.51 -20.83 -14.74
C LYS A 485 -6.88 -20.18 -14.83
N MET A 486 -7.36 -19.59 -13.73
CA MET A 486 -8.64 -18.89 -13.69
C MET A 486 -8.62 -17.67 -14.61
N PHE A 487 -7.54 -16.88 -14.63
CA PHE A 487 -7.37 -15.78 -15.58
C PHE A 487 -7.53 -16.26 -17.03
N ASN A 488 -6.86 -17.35 -17.40
CA ASN A 488 -6.97 -17.94 -18.74
C ASN A 488 -8.39 -18.47 -19.06
N ILE A 489 -9.05 -19.10 -18.08
CA ILE A 489 -10.43 -19.58 -18.21
C ILE A 489 -11.40 -18.41 -18.39
N LEU A 490 -11.25 -17.34 -17.61
CA LEU A 490 -12.08 -16.14 -17.68
C LEU A 490 -11.92 -15.45 -19.01
N ILE A 491 -10.69 -15.33 -19.53
CA ILE A 491 -10.45 -14.86 -20.89
C ILE A 491 -11.23 -15.73 -21.88
N LYS A 492 -11.04 -17.07 -21.84
CA LYS A 492 -11.72 -18.01 -22.74
C LYS A 492 -13.25 -17.94 -22.69
N GLN A 493 -13.84 -17.63 -21.54
CA GLN A 493 -15.29 -17.49 -21.38
C GLN A 493 -15.90 -16.43 -22.30
N TYR A 494 -15.16 -15.34 -22.55
CA TYR A 494 -15.60 -14.28 -23.44
C TYR A 494 -15.15 -14.51 -24.91
N ILE A 495 -14.37 -15.56 -25.19
CA ILE A 495 -13.92 -15.95 -26.55
C ILE A 495 -14.76 -17.07 -27.13
N THR A 496 -14.60 -18.24 -26.53
CA THR A 496 -15.06 -19.53 -27.01
C THR A 496 -16.17 -20.06 -26.11
N GLY A 497 -16.38 -19.41 -24.96
CA GLY A 497 -17.09 -19.97 -23.84
C GLY A 497 -16.28 -21.06 -23.14
N ILE A 498 -16.71 -21.42 -21.93
CA ILE A 498 -16.13 -22.48 -21.11
C ILE A 498 -17.17 -23.55 -20.81
N CYS A 499 -16.68 -24.75 -20.54
CA CYS A 499 -17.50 -25.88 -20.08
C CYS A 499 -18.70 -26.23 -20.97
N GLY A 500 -18.58 -26.00 -22.29
CA GLY A 500 -19.66 -26.26 -23.26
C GLY A 500 -20.74 -25.18 -23.30
N LEU A 501 -20.57 -24.07 -22.58
CA LEU A 501 -21.41 -22.88 -22.70
C LEU A 501 -20.88 -22.00 -23.83
N ASN A 502 -21.77 -21.25 -24.47
CA ASN A 502 -21.39 -20.27 -25.49
C ASN A 502 -20.64 -19.08 -24.87
N PRO A 503 -19.86 -18.34 -25.69
CA PRO A 503 -19.29 -17.07 -25.28
C PRO A 503 -20.39 -16.12 -24.79
N LYS A 504 -20.07 -15.29 -23.80
CA LYS A 504 -21.04 -14.41 -23.16
C LYS A 504 -20.77 -12.93 -23.38
N ASP A 505 -21.81 -12.13 -23.25
CA ASP A 505 -21.73 -10.67 -23.37
C ASP A 505 -21.11 -10.03 -22.13
N ILE A 506 -20.39 -8.92 -22.33
CA ILE A 506 -19.75 -8.17 -21.25
C ILE A 506 -20.79 -7.25 -20.58
N ASP A 507 -21.15 -7.56 -19.34
CA ASP A 507 -21.94 -6.69 -18.45
C ASP A 507 -21.26 -6.61 -17.08
N SER A 508 -20.58 -5.49 -16.82
CA SER A 508 -19.79 -5.29 -15.60
C SER A 508 -20.62 -5.24 -14.31
N ASN A 509 -21.91 -4.95 -14.41
CA ASN A 509 -22.79 -4.81 -13.26
C ASN A 509 -23.44 -6.15 -12.86
N ARG A 510 -23.56 -7.09 -13.80
CA ARG A 510 -24.23 -8.38 -13.58
C ARG A 510 -23.28 -9.58 -13.57
N SER A 511 -22.22 -9.55 -14.36
CA SER A 511 -21.32 -10.69 -14.49
C SER A 511 -20.27 -10.71 -13.37
N CYS A 512 -20.41 -11.66 -12.45
CA CYS A 512 -19.38 -11.91 -11.43
C CYS A 512 -18.07 -12.43 -12.06
N LEU A 513 -18.12 -13.17 -13.18
CA LEU A 513 -16.91 -13.61 -13.89
C LEU A 513 -16.17 -12.41 -14.51
N TYR A 514 -16.89 -11.40 -14.99
CA TYR A 514 -16.29 -10.20 -15.54
C TYR A 514 -15.64 -9.35 -14.45
N GLN A 515 -16.32 -9.18 -13.32
CA GLN A 515 -15.75 -8.50 -12.14
C GLN A 515 -14.48 -9.20 -11.65
N MET A 516 -14.45 -10.53 -11.71
CA MET A 516 -13.24 -11.30 -11.42
C MET A 516 -12.12 -11.06 -12.42
N LEU A 517 -12.43 -11.07 -13.73
CA LEU A 517 -11.46 -10.78 -14.77
C LEU A 517 -10.88 -9.37 -14.62
N LEU A 518 -11.72 -8.38 -14.34
CA LEU A 518 -11.33 -7.01 -14.04
C LEU A 518 -10.36 -6.96 -12.84
N SER A 519 -10.74 -7.58 -11.73
CA SER A 519 -9.93 -7.56 -10.50
C SER A 519 -8.56 -8.21 -10.73
N LEU A 520 -8.53 -9.36 -11.41
CA LEU A 520 -7.27 -10.01 -11.78
C LEU A 520 -6.42 -9.14 -12.70
N HIS A 521 -7.01 -8.50 -13.70
CA HIS A 521 -6.26 -7.63 -14.62
C HIS A 521 -5.71 -6.37 -13.93
N LEU A 522 -6.37 -5.87 -12.88
CA LEU A 522 -5.92 -4.70 -12.11
C LEU A 522 -4.78 -5.04 -11.13
N ASP A 523 -4.88 -6.18 -10.44
CA ASP A 523 -3.99 -6.51 -9.31
C ASP A 523 -2.84 -7.47 -9.67
N MET A 524 -2.94 -8.21 -10.78
CA MET A 524 -1.89 -9.14 -11.23
C MET A 524 -0.70 -8.41 -11.87
N ASP A 525 0.51 -8.96 -11.71
CA ASP A 525 1.69 -8.40 -12.39
C ASP A 525 1.51 -8.37 -13.91
N THR A 526 1.85 -7.22 -14.49
CA THR A 526 1.74 -6.96 -15.92
C THR A 526 2.50 -7.97 -16.77
N GLY A 527 3.64 -8.48 -16.30
CA GLY A 527 4.43 -9.48 -17.01
C GLY A 527 3.62 -10.75 -17.31
N TYR A 528 2.87 -11.25 -16.32
CA TYR A 528 2.02 -12.43 -16.49
C TYR A 528 0.84 -12.18 -17.44
N ILE A 529 0.16 -11.05 -17.28
CA ILE A 529 -1.00 -10.68 -18.11
C ILE A 529 -0.61 -10.69 -19.60
N TYR A 530 0.46 -9.97 -19.96
CA TYR A 530 0.87 -9.86 -21.36
C TYR A 530 1.53 -11.14 -21.89
N GLN A 531 2.16 -11.95 -21.02
CA GLN A 531 2.63 -13.27 -21.43
C GLN A 531 1.47 -14.18 -21.86
N GLU A 532 0.34 -14.15 -21.15
CA GLU A 532 -0.82 -14.96 -21.53
C GLU A 532 -1.49 -14.47 -22.82
N TYR A 533 -1.62 -13.16 -23.01
CA TYR A 533 -2.06 -12.63 -24.30
C TYR A 533 -1.14 -13.02 -25.45
N LYS A 534 0.18 -13.03 -25.21
CA LYS A 534 1.17 -13.51 -26.19
C LYS A 534 0.99 -15.00 -26.49
N ASN A 535 0.77 -15.83 -25.48
CA ASN A 535 0.53 -17.27 -25.66
C ASN A 535 -0.73 -17.52 -26.51
N LEU A 536 -1.81 -16.78 -26.25
CA LEU A 536 -3.04 -16.87 -27.03
C LEU A 536 -2.80 -16.57 -28.52
N MET A 537 -1.98 -15.54 -28.83
CA MET A 537 -1.63 -15.20 -30.21
C MET A 537 -0.74 -16.23 -30.90
N LEU A 538 0.06 -16.98 -30.14
CA LEU A 538 0.91 -18.05 -30.67
C LEU A 538 0.11 -19.30 -31.06
N GLU A 539 -1.13 -19.44 -30.59
CA GLU A 539 -2.01 -20.56 -31.01
C GLU A 539 -2.55 -20.37 -32.44
N TYR A 540 -2.55 -19.14 -32.97
CA TYR A 540 -3.12 -18.80 -34.27
C TYR A 540 -2.65 -19.69 -35.44
N PRO A 541 -1.35 -19.98 -35.63
CA PRO A 541 -0.88 -20.80 -36.74
C PRO A 541 -1.45 -22.21 -36.73
N ASN A 542 -1.86 -22.70 -35.55
CA ASN A 542 -2.41 -24.04 -35.35
C ASN A 542 -3.93 -24.10 -35.56
N LEU A 543 -4.59 -22.95 -35.78
CA LEU A 543 -6.03 -22.89 -35.99
C LEU A 543 -6.42 -23.28 -37.43
N PRO A 544 -7.49 -24.07 -37.61
CA PRO A 544 -8.04 -24.34 -38.93
C PRO A 544 -8.59 -23.05 -39.56
N PRO A 545 -8.61 -22.92 -40.90
CA PRO A 545 -9.04 -21.69 -41.58
C PRO A 545 -10.43 -21.18 -41.14
N SER A 546 -11.37 -22.10 -40.88
CA SER A 546 -12.72 -21.78 -40.40
C SER A 546 -12.77 -21.16 -39.00
N ALA A 547 -11.73 -21.34 -38.17
CA ALA A 547 -11.65 -20.80 -36.82
C ALA A 547 -10.86 -19.48 -36.73
N ARG A 548 -10.16 -19.09 -37.80
CA ARG A 548 -9.29 -17.89 -37.81
C ARG A 548 -10.06 -16.58 -37.82
N GLU A 549 -11.14 -16.49 -38.59
CA GLU A 549 -11.98 -15.29 -38.64
C GLU A 549 -12.73 -15.03 -37.32
N PRO A 550 -13.35 -16.03 -36.67
CA PRO A 550 -13.86 -15.90 -35.30
C PRO A 550 -12.76 -15.48 -34.31
N PHE A 551 -11.56 -16.04 -34.43
CA PHE A 551 -10.42 -15.67 -33.59
C PHE A 551 -10.02 -14.20 -33.78
N HIS A 552 -9.91 -13.72 -35.02
CA HIS A 552 -9.62 -12.32 -35.31
C HIS A 552 -10.66 -11.38 -34.70
N ASN A 553 -11.95 -11.65 -34.93
CA ASN A 553 -13.04 -10.86 -34.40
C ASN A 553 -13.05 -10.86 -32.88
N CYS A 554 -12.63 -11.98 -32.27
CA CYS A 554 -12.50 -12.06 -30.84
C CYS A 554 -11.36 -11.17 -30.31
N ILE A 555 -10.16 -11.27 -30.86
CA ILE A 555 -9.01 -10.40 -30.53
C ILE A 555 -9.36 -8.91 -30.68
N LEU A 556 -10.05 -8.54 -31.75
CA LEU A 556 -10.51 -7.16 -31.92
C LEU A 556 -11.55 -6.78 -30.86
N GLY A 557 -12.45 -7.70 -30.54
CA GLY A 557 -13.38 -7.57 -29.41
C GLY A 557 -12.68 -7.41 -28.06
N PHE A 558 -11.57 -8.11 -27.79
CA PHE A 558 -10.75 -7.91 -26.58
C PHE A 558 -10.29 -6.46 -26.50
N ILE A 559 -9.64 -6.01 -27.56
CA ILE A 559 -8.97 -4.70 -27.62
C ILE A 559 -10.00 -3.57 -27.55
N GLN A 560 -11.15 -3.71 -28.22
CA GLN A 560 -12.16 -2.66 -28.30
C GLN A 560 -13.17 -2.68 -27.14
N LYS A 561 -13.48 -3.85 -26.55
CA LYS A 561 -14.53 -3.98 -25.52
C LYS A 561 -13.97 -4.12 -24.10
N LEU A 562 -12.77 -4.67 -23.93
CA LEU A 562 -12.13 -4.76 -22.61
C LEU A 562 -11.21 -3.55 -22.44
N TYR A 563 -11.78 -2.48 -21.88
CA TYR A 563 -11.11 -1.20 -21.57
C TYR A 563 -9.89 -1.31 -20.62
N PHE A 564 -9.46 -2.52 -20.25
CA PHE A 564 -8.34 -2.78 -19.35
C PHE A 564 -7.01 -2.99 -20.07
N ILE A 565 -7.04 -3.33 -21.37
CA ILE A 565 -5.82 -3.52 -22.16
C ILE A 565 -5.22 -2.15 -22.48
N LYS A 566 -4.09 -1.82 -21.85
CA LYS A 566 -3.33 -0.61 -22.18
C LYS A 566 -2.54 -0.84 -23.47
N THR A 567 -2.74 0.03 -24.46
CA THR A 567 -2.11 -0.06 -25.79
C THR A 567 -0.59 -0.13 -25.72
N LYS A 568 0.04 0.71 -24.89
CA LYS A 568 1.49 0.79 -24.75
C LYS A 568 2.13 -0.53 -24.28
N PRO A 569 1.74 -1.11 -23.12
CA PRO A 569 2.21 -2.43 -22.71
C PRO A 569 1.87 -3.55 -23.70
N PHE A 570 0.68 -3.54 -24.32
CA PHE A 570 0.30 -4.58 -25.28
C PHE A 570 1.21 -4.55 -26.53
N LEU A 571 1.47 -3.37 -27.08
CA LEU A 571 2.43 -3.20 -28.19
C LEU A 571 3.84 -3.67 -27.81
N THR A 572 4.29 -3.33 -26.60
CA THR A 572 5.66 -3.61 -26.13
C THR A 572 5.89 -5.09 -25.83
N TYR A 573 4.97 -5.73 -25.11
CA TYR A 573 5.17 -7.07 -24.54
C TYR A 573 4.51 -8.19 -25.36
N VAL A 574 3.49 -7.86 -26.17
CA VAL A 574 2.77 -8.83 -27.01
C VAL A 574 3.15 -8.67 -28.48
N MET A 575 2.90 -7.50 -29.07
CA MET A 575 3.06 -7.33 -30.52
C MET A 575 4.53 -7.32 -30.98
N LEU A 576 5.37 -6.50 -30.35
CA LEU A 576 6.78 -6.36 -30.75
C LEU A 576 7.55 -7.71 -30.73
N PRO A 577 7.39 -8.59 -29.71
CA PRO A 577 8.04 -9.89 -29.72
C PRO A 577 7.46 -10.89 -30.75
N LEU A 578 6.22 -10.70 -31.20
CA LEU A 578 5.56 -11.58 -32.19
C LEU A 578 5.83 -11.14 -33.63
N LEU A 579 6.04 -9.85 -33.86
CA LEU A 579 6.43 -9.28 -35.16
C LEU A 579 7.90 -9.62 -35.46
N ASN A 580 8.18 -10.85 -35.85
CA ASN A 580 9.49 -11.28 -36.33
C ASN A 580 9.40 -11.83 -37.75
N PRO A 581 10.47 -11.76 -38.55
CA PRO A 581 10.54 -12.43 -39.85
C PRO A 581 10.17 -13.91 -39.71
N SER A 582 9.20 -14.35 -40.50
CA SER A 582 8.61 -15.69 -40.42
C SER A 582 8.15 -16.17 -41.79
N PRO A 583 8.29 -17.47 -42.11
CA PRO A 583 7.80 -18.02 -43.37
C PRO A 583 6.26 -18.08 -43.44
N ASN A 584 5.54 -17.87 -42.34
CA ASN A 584 4.07 -17.84 -42.31
C ASN A 584 3.55 -16.42 -42.61
N PHE A 585 3.47 -16.08 -43.90
CA PHE A 585 3.04 -14.76 -44.36
C PHE A 585 1.59 -14.41 -44.04
N GLU A 586 0.70 -15.40 -43.89
CA GLU A 586 -0.70 -15.16 -43.45
C GLU A 586 -0.76 -14.64 -42.01
N TYR A 587 -0.02 -15.29 -41.11
CA TYR A 587 0.06 -14.86 -39.72
C TYR A 587 0.73 -13.49 -39.59
N LEU A 588 1.79 -13.27 -40.37
CA LEU A 588 2.49 -11.99 -40.41
C LEU A 588 1.55 -10.85 -40.87
N LYS A 589 0.78 -11.07 -41.95
CA LYS A 589 -0.25 -10.13 -42.43
C LYS A 589 -1.28 -9.82 -41.36
N TYR A 590 -1.74 -10.84 -40.62
CA TYR A 590 -2.66 -10.66 -39.50
C TYR A 590 -2.07 -9.78 -38.39
N LEU A 591 -0.85 -10.07 -37.93
CA LEU A 591 -0.18 -9.29 -36.88
C LEU A 591 0.04 -7.83 -37.31
N ILE A 592 0.40 -7.59 -38.58
CA ILE A 592 0.56 -6.23 -39.12
C ILE A 592 -0.78 -5.49 -39.14
N ASN A 593 -1.85 -6.13 -39.61
CA ASN A 593 -3.18 -5.53 -39.61
C ASN A 593 -3.69 -5.24 -38.19
N LEU A 594 -3.40 -6.12 -37.22
CA LEU A 594 -3.73 -5.89 -35.81
C LEU A 594 -2.96 -4.70 -35.24
N THR A 595 -1.68 -4.59 -35.60
CA THR A 595 -0.84 -3.44 -35.24
C THR A 595 -1.45 -2.15 -35.78
N LYS A 596 -1.85 -2.14 -37.05
CA LYS A 596 -2.54 -0.99 -37.66
C LYS A 596 -3.78 -0.57 -36.88
N ILE A 597 -4.64 -1.52 -36.52
CA ILE A 597 -5.86 -1.21 -35.74
C ILE A 597 -5.50 -0.61 -34.39
N LEU A 598 -4.46 -1.11 -33.72
CA LEU A 598 -3.97 -0.53 -32.46
C LEU A 598 -3.40 0.88 -32.63
N VAL A 599 -2.77 1.17 -33.77
CA VAL A 599 -2.28 2.51 -34.12
C VAL A 599 -3.44 3.47 -34.41
N ASP A 600 -4.42 3.02 -35.19
CA ASP A 600 -5.53 3.84 -35.70
C ASP A 600 -6.61 4.11 -34.61
N ASP A 601 -7.02 3.09 -33.83
CA ASP A 601 -8.18 3.18 -32.91
C ASP A 601 -7.87 3.89 -31.57
N PHE A 602 -6.62 3.95 -31.12
CA PHE A 602 -6.31 4.36 -29.74
C PHE A 602 -5.94 5.83 -29.53
N GLN A 603 -6.04 6.69 -30.55
CA GLN A 603 -5.58 8.10 -30.45
C GLN A 603 -4.16 8.25 -29.87
N THR A 604 -3.32 7.19 -29.93
CA THR A 604 -1.95 7.14 -29.37
C THR A 604 -0.96 8.06 -30.07
N ILE A 605 -1.46 8.78 -31.06
CA ILE A 605 -0.74 9.80 -31.76
C ILE A 605 -0.64 11.07 -30.89
N GLU A 606 -1.61 11.36 -30.01
CA GLU A 606 -1.55 12.52 -29.10
C GLU A 606 -0.69 12.28 -27.84
N ASP A 607 -0.65 11.05 -27.31
CA ASP A 607 0.16 10.68 -26.14
C ASP A 607 1.52 10.10 -26.56
N CYS A 608 2.56 10.94 -26.54
CA CYS A 608 3.97 10.63 -26.84
C CYS A 608 4.45 9.26 -26.29
N HIS A 609 4.41 8.21 -27.13
CA HIS A 609 4.99 6.89 -26.86
C HIS A 609 6.14 6.54 -27.84
N LEU A 610 6.96 7.54 -28.16
CA LEU A 610 8.02 7.52 -29.18
C LEU A 610 8.96 6.32 -29.12
N GLU A 611 9.40 5.89 -27.94
CA GLU A 611 10.36 4.79 -27.80
C GLU A 611 9.83 3.43 -28.30
N ILE A 612 8.50 3.21 -28.26
CA ILE A 612 7.89 1.97 -28.76
C ILE A 612 7.68 2.05 -30.26
N TRP A 613 7.35 3.24 -30.78
CA TRP A 613 7.24 3.50 -32.20
C TRP A 613 8.56 3.22 -32.92
N ASP A 614 9.68 3.67 -32.36
CA ASP A 614 11.01 3.47 -32.94
C ASP A 614 11.31 1.98 -33.15
N LYS A 615 11.10 1.18 -32.10
CA LYS A 615 11.33 -0.26 -32.13
C LYS A 615 10.37 -0.98 -33.07
N LEU A 616 9.09 -0.59 -33.07
CA LEU A 616 8.07 -1.21 -33.90
C LEU A 616 8.33 -0.93 -35.39
N LEU A 617 8.67 0.31 -35.75
CA LEU A 617 9.04 0.69 -37.12
C LEU A 617 10.33 -0.01 -37.56
N ALA A 618 11.35 -0.09 -36.71
CA ALA A 618 12.58 -0.81 -37.03
C ALA A 618 12.32 -2.30 -37.30
N GLN A 619 11.40 -2.89 -36.54
CA GLN A 619 11.00 -4.28 -36.71
C GLN A 619 10.18 -4.51 -37.99
N LEU A 620 9.24 -3.62 -38.31
CA LEU A 620 8.52 -3.63 -39.58
C LEU A 620 9.46 -3.46 -40.78
N ALA A 621 10.52 -2.66 -40.64
CA ALA A 621 11.56 -2.50 -41.67
C ALA A 621 12.30 -3.81 -41.94
N LYS A 622 12.72 -4.52 -40.88
CA LYS A 622 13.38 -5.83 -40.98
C LYS A 622 12.47 -6.86 -41.65
N ILE A 623 11.19 -6.88 -41.28
CA ILE A 623 10.19 -7.77 -41.89
C ILE A 623 10.03 -7.45 -43.38
N MET A 624 9.87 -6.17 -43.74
CA MET A 624 9.73 -5.76 -45.13
C MET A 624 10.98 -6.13 -45.94
N ASP A 625 12.17 -5.97 -45.38
CA ASP A 625 13.44 -6.34 -46.02
C ASP A 625 13.53 -7.84 -46.30
N ASP A 626 13.24 -8.67 -45.29
CA ASP A 626 13.22 -10.13 -45.42
C ASP A 626 12.19 -10.60 -46.46
N VAL A 627 10.97 -10.09 -46.39
CA VAL A 627 9.88 -10.46 -47.31
C VAL A 627 10.20 -10.06 -48.75
N ARG A 628 10.79 -8.87 -48.94
CA ARG A 628 11.06 -8.27 -50.25
C ARG A 628 12.27 -8.88 -50.95
N TRP A 629 13.33 -9.22 -50.22
CA TRP A 629 14.61 -9.63 -50.79
C TRP A 629 14.91 -11.13 -50.67
N ASN A 630 14.05 -11.91 -50.03
CA ASN A 630 14.20 -13.37 -49.98
C ASN A 630 13.79 -14.02 -51.33
N ILE A 631 14.82 -14.44 -52.09
CA ILE A 631 14.80 -14.88 -53.50
C ILE A 631 14.00 -16.18 -53.76
N HIS A 632 13.67 -16.96 -52.73
CA HIS A 632 13.27 -18.35 -52.92
C HIS A 632 11.84 -18.64 -53.40
N ASN A 633 10.99 -17.64 -53.72
CA ASN A 633 9.77 -17.74 -54.57
C ASN A 633 8.93 -16.46 -54.43
N TYR A 634 8.49 -15.87 -55.55
CA TYR A 634 7.55 -14.74 -55.58
C TYR A 634 6.12 -15.26 -55.31
N SER A 635 5.35 -14.57 -54.46
CA SER A 635 3.95 -14.95 -54.13
C SER A 635 3.09 -13.71 -53.84
N SER A 636 1.82 -13.72 -54.22
CA SER A 636 0.87 -12.62 -53.97
C SER A 636 0.81 -12.21 -52.50
N ILE A 637 0.85 -13.18 -51.58
CA ILE A 637 0.78 -12.90 -50.14
C ILE A 637 1.99 -12.11 -49.59
N LYS A 638 3.16 -12.21 -50.22
CA LYS A 638 4.34 -11.40 -49.86
C LYS A 638 4.13 -9.94 -50.26
N VAL A 639 3.50 -9.70 -51.41
CA VAL A 639 3.14 -8.33 -51.87
C VAL A 639 2.13 -7.72 -50.90
N ASP A 640 1.09 -8.48 -50.55
CA ASP A 640 0.08 -8.05 -49.58
C ASP A 640 0.68 -7.69 -48.21
N VAL A 641 1.66 -8.46 -47.73
CA VAL A 641 2.38 -8.16 -46.47
C VAL A 641 3.11 -6.83 -46.59
N CYS A 642 3.86 -6.60 -47.67
CA CYS A 642 4.56 -5.34 -47.89
C CYS A 642 3.59 -4.15 -47.98
N GLU A 643 2.46 -4.30 -48.68
CA GLU A 643 1.42 -3.26 -48.76
C GLU A 643 0.80 -2.98 -47.38
N SER A 644 0.48 -4.03 -46.60
CA SER A 644 -0.01 -3.89 -45.22
C SER A 644 0.97 -3.12 -44.33
N ILE A 645 2.28 -3.36 -44.46
CA ILE A 645 3.31 -2.61 -43.72
C ILE A 645 3.27 -1.13 -44.09
N ILE A 646 3.27 -0.81 -45.38
CA ILE A 646 3.26 0.56 -45.89
C ILE A 646 2.01 1.32 -45.38
N VAL A 647 0.84 0.69 -45.47
CA VAL A 647 -0.41 1.27 -45.01
C VAL A 647 -0.43 1.47 -43.49
N THR A 648 0.25 0.61 -42.73
CA THR A 648 0.35 0.72 -41.25
C THR A 648 1.22 1.90 -40.82
N ILE A 649 2.31 2.20 -41.54
CA ILE A 649 3.24 3.27 -41.19
C ILE A 649 2.81 4.66 -41.72
N GLN A 650 1.90 4.70 -42.70
CA GLN A 650 1.48 5.94 -43.37
C GLN A 650 0.80 6.98 -42.44
N PRO A 651 -0.07 6.60 -41.48
CA PRO A 651 -0.61 7.56 -40.51
C PRO A 651 0.47 8.22 -39.64
N ILE A 652 1.52 7.47 -39.29
CA ILE A 652 2.66 7.96 -38.48
C ILE A 652 3.47 9.00 -39.27
N LEU A 653 3.66 8.79 -40.57
CA LEU A 653 4.29 9.75 -41.49
C LEU A 653 3.52 11.09 -41.52
N ILE A 654 2.20 11.02 -41.65
CA ILE A 654 1.35 12.21 -41.74
C ILE A 654 1.40 13.00 -40.43
N TYR A 655 1.42 12.31 -39.29
CA TYR A 655 1.50 13.00 -38.00
C TYR A 655 2.85 13.69 -37.74
N ASN A 656 3.97 13.00 -37.99
CA ASN A 656 5.31 13.59 -37.79
C ASN A 656 5.53 14.83 -38.67
N THR A 657 4.92 14.85 -39.86
CA THR A 657 4.97 16.00 -40.77
C THR A 657 4.05 17.16 -40.35
N HIS A 658 2.93 16.90 -39.69
CA HIS A 658 1.93 17.92 -39.32
C HIS A 658 2.20 18.63 -37.98
N TYR A 659 2.82 17.97 -37.00
CA TYR A 659 3.00 18.52 -35.63
C TYR A 659 4.41 19.00 -35.29
N GLY A 660 5.28 19.19 -36.29
CA GLY A 660 6.59 19.85 -36.15
C GLY A 660 7.70 18.89 -35.74
N GLY A 661 8.37 18.30 -36.73
CA GLY A 661 9.42 17.28 -36.61
C GLY A 661 10.75 17.69 -35.94
N ASN A 662 10.77 18.68 -35.04
CA ASN A 662 11.99 19.11 -34.33
C ASN A 662 11.97 18.84 -32.81
N THR A 663 10.91 18.29 -32.25
CA THR A 663 10.77 18.09 -30.79
C THR A 663 10.58 16.64 -30.34
N LEU A 664 10.46 15.66 -31.25
CA LEU A 664 10.06 14.30 -30.91
C LEU A 664 11.20 13.27 -30.82
N VAL A 665 12.43 13.53 -31.30
CA VAL A 665 13.53 12.54 -31.23
C VAL A 665 14.76 13.16 -30.57
N LYS A 666 15.18 12.63 -29.41
CA LYS A 666 16.50 12.93 -28.85
C LYS A 666 17.55 12.38 -29.80
N SER A 667 18.49 13.20 -30.26
CA SER A 667 19.57 12.83 -31.20
C SER A 667 20.30 11.52 -30.86
N ALA A 668 20.40 11.17 -29.58
CA ALA A 668 20.98 9.91 -29.10
C ALA A 668 20.21 8.63 -29.50
N HIS A 669 18.89 8.71 -29.76
CA HIS A 669 18.09 7.55 -30.21
C HIS A 669 18.22 7.31 -31.72
N LEU A 670 18.48 8.36 -32.51
CA LEU A 670 18.60 8.26 -33.96
C LEU A 670 19.82 7.43 -34.39
N GLU A 671 20.96 7.58 -33.71
CA GLU A 671 22.16 6.77 -33.98
C GLU A 671 21.93 5.27 -33.68
N ASN A 672 21.19 4.96 -32.61
CA ASN A 672 20.80 3.59 -32.30
C ASN A 672 19.89 3.00 -33.40
N ILE A 673 18.90 3.77 -33.89
CA ILE A 673 18.02 3.36 -34.99
C ILE A 673 18.82 3.13 -36.28
N LYS A 674 19.75 4.04 -36.62
CA LYS A 674 20.64 3.89 -37.78
C LYS A 674 21.47 2.61 -37.68
N GLN A 675 22.02 2.33 -36.50
CA GLN A 675 22.77 1.11 -36.25
C GLN A 675 21.88 -0.13 -36.41
N GLU A 676 20.65 -0.10 -35.88
CA GLU A 676 19.70 -1.21 -35.97
C GLU A 676 19.23 -1.50 -37.41
N LEU A 677 19.11 -0.48 -38.25
CA LEU A 677 18.73 -0.60 -39.67
C LEU A 677 19.93 -0.77 -40.61
N SER A 678 21.16 -0.73 -40.09
CA SER A 678 22.38 -0.67 -40.92
C SER A 678 22.56 -1.88 -41.84
N SER A 679 22.11 -3.05 -41.39
CA SER A 679 22.21 -4.32 -42.11
C SER A 679 21.13 -4.54 -43.18
N LEU A 680 20.12 -3.66 -43.26
CA LEU A 680 19.02 -3.79 -44.22
C LEU A 680 19.44 -3.31 -45.61
N HIS A 681 18.71 -3.78 -46.63
CA HIS A 681 18.91 -3.30 -47.99
C HIS A 681 18.74 -1.77 -48.08
N LEU A 682 19.58 -1.12 -48.89
CA LEU A 682 19.67 0.33 -49.02
C LEU A 682 18.30 1.00 -49.25
N MET A 683 17.48 0.40 -50.12
CA MET A 683 16.12 0.90 -50.44
C MET A 683 15.16 0.82 -49.24
N THR A 684 15.20 -0.26 -48.46
CA THR A 684 14.37 -0.45 -47.27
C THR A 684 14.82 0.50 -46.17
N ARG A 685 16.13 0.59 -45.95
CA ARG A 685 16.76 1.49 -44.99
C ARG A 685 16.42 2.96 -45.29
N SER A 686 16.58 3.38 -46.53
CA SER A 686 16.26 4.74 -46.99
C SER A 686 14.77 5.08 -46.82
N HIS A 687 13.87 4.15 -47.15
CA HIS A 687 12.43 4.36 -46.98
C HIS A 687 12.03 4.57 -45.52
N PHE A 688 12.55 3.73 -44.60
CA PHE A 688 12.23 3.82 -43.18
C PHE A 688 12.94 4.98 -42.48
N LEU A 689 14.21 5.29 -42.78
CA LEU A 689 14.94 6.39 -42.12
C LEU A 689 14.28 7.77 -42.31
N ARG A 690 13.57 7.96 -43.43
CA ARG A 690 12.75 9.17 -43.68
C ARG A 690 11.65 9.39 -42.64
N LEU A 691 11.23 8.35 -41.92
CA LEU A 691 10.21 8.43 -40.87
C LEU A 691 10.69 9.25 -39.66
N TRP A 692 12.00 9.26 -39.39
CA TRP A 692 12.58 9.93 -38.22
C TRP A 692 13.18 11.29 -38.55
N THR A 693 13.74 11.46 -39.76
CA THR A 693 14.43 12.70 -40.17
C THR A 693 14.36 12.89 -41.68
N SER A 694 13.95 14.09 -42.11
CA SER A 694 13.87 14.47 -43.54
C SER A 694 15.23 14.73 -44.19
N GLU A 695 16.28 14.97 -43.40
CA GLU A 695 17.62 15.34 -43.89
C GLU A 695 18.42 14.17 -44.52
N TYR A 696 17.99 12.91 -44.37
CA TYR A 696 18.78 11.74 -44.76
C TYR A 696 18.31 11.06 -46.05
N ILE A 697 18.08 11.87 -47.09
CA ILE A 697 17.91 11.36 -48.46
C ILE A 697 19.26 10.88 -49.03
N THR A 698 20.38 11.39 -48.52
CA THR A 698 21.74 11.01 -48.91
C THR A 698 22.35 10.09 -47.87
N ILE A 699 22.22 8.79 -48.10
CA ILE A 699 23.05 7.79 -47.44
C ILE A 699 24.42 7.82 -48.12
N ASP A 700 25.54 7.90 -47.38
CA ASP A 700 26.89 7.79 -47.96
C ASP A 700 27.00 6.54 -48.85
N GLY A 701 27.21 6.76 -50.15
CA GLY A 701 27.18 5.75 -51.21
C GLY A 701 26.01 5.87 -52.20
N MET A 702 25.01 6.72 -51.93
CA MET A 702 24.04 7.20 -52.92
C MET A 702 24.52 8.53 -53.49
N ASP A 703 25.36 8.49 -54.51
CA ASP A 703 25.37 9.61 -55.48
C ASP A 703 23.96 9.69 -56.07
N GLU A 704 23.45 10.91 -56.25
CA GLU A 704 22.10 11.28 -56.71
C GLU A 704 21.57 10.45 -57.90
N GLN A 705 21.17 9.19 -57.70
CA GLN A 705 20.74 8.31 -58.77
C GLN A 705 19.62 7.37 -58.32
N LEU A 706 18.40 7.76 -58.74
CA LEU A 706 17.24 6.95 -59.08
C LEU A 706 16.75 5.88 -58.05
N ILE A 707 15.66 6.19 -57.36
CA ILE A 707 14.85 5.19 -56.65
C ILE A 707 13.58 4.92 -57.46
N MET A 708 13.43 3.69 -57.95
CA MET A 708 12.15 3.16 -58.39
C MET A 708 11.29 2.84 -57.15
N THR A 709 10.31 3.68 -56.82
CA THR A 709 9.23 3.31 -55.91
C THR A 709 7.97 2.98 -56.73
N VAL A 710 7.65 1.69 -56.84
CA VAL A 710 6.31 1.26 -57.26
C VAL A 710 5.37 1.53 -56.08
N HIS A 711 4.58 2.60 -56.17
CA HIS A 711 3.73 3.05 -55.07
C HIS A 711 2.31 2.45 -55.06
N SER A 712 1.89 1.72 -56.10
CA SER A 712 0.65 0.95 -56.27
C SER A 712 0.31 0.89 -57.76
N GLN A 713 -0.74 0.17 -58.15
CA GLN A 713 -1.18 -0.06 -59.53
C GLN A 713 -1.44 1.20 -60.40
N SER A 714 -1.36 2.43 -59.88
CA SER A 714 -1.81 3.63 -60.60
C SER A 714 -0.79 4.76 -60.83
N HIS A 715 0.43 4.73 -60.29
CA HIS A 715 1.43 5.78 -60.59
C HIS A 715 2.88 5.27 -60.64
N ILE A 716 3.54 5.51 -61.77
CA ILE A 716 4.99 5.36 -61.97
C ILE A 716 5.50 6.71 -62.51
N SER A 717 6.53 7.31 -61.91
CA SER A 717 7.26 8.43 -62.51
C SER A 717 8.67 8.02 -62.92
N TYR A 718 9.17 8.57 -64.03
CA TYR A 718 10.46 8.24 -64.63
C TYR A 718 11.32 9.49 -64.82
N SER A 719 12.63 9.39 -64.61
CA SER A 719 13.62 10.28 -65.23
C SER A 719 14.99 9.59 -65.41
N ASN A 720 15.80 10.13 -66.35
CA ASN A 720 16.75 9.44 -67.24
C ASN A 720 18.02 8.80 -66.64
N LEU A 721 18.45 7.69 -67.26
CA LEU A 721 19.75 7.02 -67.07
C LEU A 721 20.82 7.60 -68.01
N ASN A 722 22.05 7.78 -67.48
CA ASN A 722 23.25 8.10 -68.26
C ASN A 722 24.27 6.94 -68.20
N ARG A 723 25.18 6.88 -69.18
CA ARG A 723 26.08 5.76 -69.56
C ARG A 723 27.07 5.21 -68.50
N SER A 724 27.06 5.67 -67.25
CA SER A 724 28.10 5.39 -66.24
C SER A 724 27.64 4.52 -65.06
N SER A 725 26.53 3.80 -65.16
CA SER A 725 26.01 2.96 -64.06
C SER A 725 26.86 1.70 -63.81
N THR A 726 26.97 1.29 -62.54
CA THR A 726 27.70 0.08 -62.13
C THR A 726 26.94 -1.19 -62.55
N GLN A 727 27.66 -2.29 -62.79
CA GLN A 727 27.08 -3.57 -63.25
C GLN A 727 25.96 -4.08 -62.32
N ARG A 728 26.10 -3.89 -61.01
CA ARG A 728 25.09 -4.28 -60.01
C ARG A 728 23.79 -3.49 -60.13
N ALA A 729 23.86 -2.19 -60.42
CA ALA A 729 22.69 -1.34 -60.67
C ALA A 729 22.00 -1.68 -62.01
N GLN A 730 22.77 -2.12 -63.00
CA GLN A 730 22.22 -2.62 -64.27
C GLN A 730 21.51 -3.97 -64.09
N GLU A 731 22.08 -4.88 -63.28
CA GLU A 731 21.47 -6.16 -62.92
C GLU A 731 20.18 -5.99 -62.08
N GLU A 732 20.15 -5.05 -61.13
CA GLU A 732 18.97 -4.73 -60.32
C GLU A 732 17.84 -4.06 -61.12
N PHE A 733 18.18 -3.23 -62.10
CA PHE A 733 17.22 -2.67 -63.06
C PHE A 733 16.63 -3.74 -63.98
N ILE A 734 17.46 -4.66 -64.48
CA ILE A 734 17.02 -5.81 -65.28
C ILE A 734 16.10 -6.74 -64.46
N PHE A 735 16.41 -7.01 -63.20
CA PHE A 735 15.55 -7.82 -62.31
C PHE A 735 14.20 -7.14 -62.01
N SER A 736 14.20 -5.83 -61.80
CA SER A 736 12.98 -5.08 -61.52
C SER A 736 12.06 -5.00 -62.75
N ILE A 737 12.63 -4.86 -63.95
CA ILE A 737 11.91 -4.93 -65.23
C ILE A 737 11.38 -6.35 -65.50
N ALA A 738 12.18 -7.39 -65.26
CA ALA A 738 11.78 -8.78 -65.46
C ALA A 738 10.56 -9.17 -64.58
N THR A 739 10.50 -8.64 -63.36
CA THR A 739 9.38 -8.86 -62.43
C THR A 739 8.08 -8.18 -62.90
N VAL A 740 8.17 -7.01 -63.54
CA VAL A 740 7.01 -6.29 -64.12
C VAL A 740 6.55 -6.93 -65.44
N ILE A 741 7.48 -7.40 -66.28
CA ILE A 741 7.14 -8.08 -67.55
C ILE A 741 6.38 -9.39 -67.30
N PHE A 742 6.69 -10.12 -66.22
CA PHE A 742 5.99 -11.35 -65.86
C PHE A 742 4.53 -11.09 -65.38
N LEU A 743 4.29 -9.95 -64.71
CA LEU A 743 2.95 -9.47 -64.35
C LEU A 743 2.13 -9.07 -65.59
N PHE A 744 2.77 -8.42 -66.58
CA PHE A 744 2.12 -8.08 -67.85
C PHE A 744 1.74 -9.30 -68.69
N ASN A 745 2.55 -10.38 -68.68
CA ASN A 745 2.24 -11.61 -69.41
C ASN A 745 0.98 -12.32 -68.87
N ASN A 746 0.72 -12.28 -67.57
CA ASN A 746 -0.50 -12.84 -66.99
C ASN A 746 -1.75 -11.99 -67.30
N LEU A 747 -1.60 -10.66 -67.40
CA LEU A 747 -2.68 -9.76 -67.85
C LEU A 747 -2.96 -9.92 -69.35
N LEU A 748 -1.92 -10.13 -70.17
CA LEU A 748 -2.06 -10.37 -71.62
C LEU A 748 -2.76 -11.71 -71.89
N TYR A 749 -2.48 -12.75 -71.09
CA TYR A 749 -3.17 -14.04 -71.18
C TYR A 749 -4.65 -13.95 -70.75
N SER A 750 -4.98 -13.13 -69.74
CA SER A 750 -6.39 -12.94 -69.34
C SER A 750 -7.16 -12.12 -70.39
N LEU A 751 -6.56 -11.07 -70.95
CA LEU A 751 -7.10 -10.26 -72.06
C LEU A 751 -7.24 -11.07 -73.36
N LEU A 752 -6.30 -11.95 -73.68
CA LEU A 752 -6.39 -12.89 -74.81
C LEU A 752 -7.48 -13.96 -74.59
N SER A 753 -7.74 -14.38 -73.34
CA SER A 753 -8.84 -15.30 -73.05
C SER A 753 -10.21 -14.62 -73.21
N VAL A 754 -10.35 -13.36 -72.76
CA VAL A 754 -11.59 -12.57 -72.85
C VAL A 754 -11.89 -12.13 -74.29
N THR A 755 -10.88 -11.81 -75.09
CA THR A 755 -11.06 -11.56 -76.54
C THR A 755 -11.40 -12.82 -77.32
N ARG A 756 -10.94 -14.01 -76.88
CA ARG A 756 -11.34 -15.29 -77.50
C ARG A 756 -12.82 -15.63 -77.22
N THR A 757 -13.33 -15.35 -76.02
CA THR A 757 -14.76 -15.56 -75.69
C THR A 757 -15.69 -14.55 -76.37
N LEU A 758 -15.22 -13.33 -76.64
CA LEU A 758 -15.97 -12.32 -77.39
C LEU A 758 -15.97 -12.57 -78.91
N LEU A 759 -14.93 -13.19 -79.46
CA LEU A 759 -14.86 -13.55 -80.88
C LEU A 759 -15.64 -14.81 -81.27
N THR A 760 -16.01 -15.68 -80.32
CA THR A 760 -16.88 -16.86 -80.58
C THR A 760 -18.36 -16.60 -80.35
N ARG A 761 -18.77 -15.39 -79.96
CA ARG A 761 -20.19 -15.02 -79.73
C ARG A 761 -20.80 -14.15 -80.82
N ASN A 762 -20.03 -13.75 -81.82
CA ASN A 762 -20.48 -13.06 -83.04
C ASN A 762 -20.03 -13.82 -84.30
N SER A 763 -20.34 -15.12 -84.36
CA SER A 763 -20.44 -15.91 -85.60
C SER A 763 -21.80 -16.54 -85.67
#